data_AF-A0A4Q7WY78-F1
#
_entry.id   AF-A0A4Q7WY78-F1
#
_cell.length_a   1.000
_cell.length_b   1.000
_cell.length_c   1.000
_cell.angle_alpha   90.00
_cell.angle_beta   90.00
_cell.angle_gamma   90.00
#
_symmetry.space_group_name_H-M   'P 1'
#
loop_
_entity.id
_entity.type
_entity.pdbx_description
1 polymer ?
#
loop_
_entity_poly.entity_id
_entity_poly.type
_entity_poly.pdbx_seq_one_letter_code
_entity_poly.pdbx_strand_id
1 'polypeptide(L)'
;MTQPPNQPPPQGGFGAPQDQPQPPHPPQAGQPAPAGDAQPPAQSDGFGAPQGGGFGAPQGGGPGAPQMPAQPPQAPPGPPQPQPGYGYPQQQQPAQPGPYGQPSGPYGTPPGPYGQPGAAPYGQPGPGPYGQQPGYGGYPPPPQFPGAPGAPGTPPNGSRGPFRKPAVVVGAAVAALAVIGGTVFVVANGDDGKQDKPPVAGQSKSAGPATSDKPVNPGDGSGDGGEEADFNADRKSGEAKVLWYKEAPDAPASGAEAPGMWITSSTAVKAAYKEVVGYNVTDGKPTWPTVAFPQKICAVTPQKTADDKIVVAYMSGTSDRAKCNQLQQLDLKTGAKGWTGVVADGALFDSAITIELSVTGNTLMVGRSQSGTAYDVRTGKKMWDKTKYGDACFPTAFAGGGKLISVASCDATGANEHDELQELDPATGRVKWTQKFDKGWTVGRTYSVDPLVVYSTNKDKNAWNIASFKPAGGFRSQVAFDEDFAPECGWALLQRNLSGCEGTAADAGTLYLPTEATTGPNEIVAIDLATGKEKWRVKSPTDESMLPLKVEGGNLVAYVEPSYDAAGKVVSIPTAGAAHTPSTLLQLPESTVDLEDSFFSRDVAWTDGRFYISSTRLSGKDDAKEKLMLAYGK
;
A
#
# COMPACT_ATOMS: atom_id res chain seq x y z
N MET A 1 30.36 63.84 17.58
CA MET A 1 29.52 64.04 18.79
C MET A 1 28.76 62.74 19.02
N THR A 2 28.93 61.98 20.11
CA THR A 2 29.85 62.15 21.27
C THR A 2 30.04 60.80 22.00
N GLN A 3 31.14 60.65 22.75
CA GLN A 3 31.51 59.52 23.65
C GLN A 3 32.32 60.12 24.83
N PRO A 4 32.70 59.36 25.90
CA PRO A 4 32.04 58.26 26.63
C PRO A 4 31.88 58.66 28.13
N PRO A 5 31.92 57.74 29.14
CA PRO A 5 33.21 57.39 29.77
C PRO A 5 33.35 55.88 30.21
N ASN A 6 34.37 55.56 31.03
CA ASN A 6 34.98 54.22 31.20
C ASN A 6 34.79 53.49 32.56
N GLN A 7 35.08 52.17 32.54
CA GLN A 7 35.74 51.24 33.52
C GLN A 7 36.31 51.80 34.86
N PRO A 8 36.47 51.01 35.97
CA PRO A 8 37.23 49.71 36.07
C PRO A 8 36.67 48.73 37.16
N PRO A 9 37.40 47.77 37.82
CA PRO A 9 38.73 47.11 37.62
C PRO A 9 38.70 45.54 37.63
N PRO A 10 39.85 44.82 37.54
CA PRO A 10 39.95 43.34 37.65
C PRO A 10 40.57 42.80 38.98
N GLN A 11 40.66 41.45 39.10
CA GLN A 11 41.05 40.58 40.26
C GLN A 11 39.85 40.08 41.11
N GLY A 12 39.77 38.83 41.62
CA GLY A 12 40.56 37.61 41.35
C GLY A 12 40.52 36.55 42.48
N GLY A 13 40.26 35.26 42.16
CA GLY A 13 40.55 34.10 43.03
C GLY A 13 39.36 33.29 43.60
N PHE A 14 39.61 31.98 43.84
CA PHE A 14 38.75 30.96 44.48
C PHE A 14 37.41 30.63 43.77
N GLY A 15 36.94 29.37 43.67
CA GLY A 15 37.53 28.06 44.01
C GLY A 15 36.49 26.96 43.72
N ALA A 16 36.88 25.83 43.11
CA ALA A 16 35.93 24.83 42.59
C ALA A 16 35.83 23.56 43.47
N PRO A 17 34.61 23.09 43.81
CA PRO A 17 34.37 21.70 44.20
C PRO A 17 34.46 20.79 42.96
N GLN A 18 35.07 19.62 43.13
CA GLN A 18 34.99 18.54 42.13
C GLN A 18 33.82 17.62 42.48
N ASP A 19 33.04 17.23 41.48
CA ASP A 19 32.41 15.90 41.44
C ASP A 19 31.99 15.55 40.00
N GLN A 20 32.43 14.39 39.51
CA GLN A 20 32.01 13.78 38.25
C GLN A 20 31.91 12.26 38.44
N PRO A 21 30.77 11.62 38.14
CA PRO A 21 30.69 10.15 38.09
C PRO A 21 31.48 9.59 36.90
N GLN A 22 32.33 8.58 37.14
CA GLN A 22 33.02 7.87 36.05
C GLN A 22 32.20 6.70 35.46
N PRO A 23 32.38 6.38 34.17
CA PRO A 23 31.89 5.13 33.58
C PRO A 23 32.81 3.93 33.93
N PRO A 24 32.30 2.68 33.93
CA PRO A 24 33.07 1.49 34.26
C PRO A 24 33.96 0.97 33.11
N HIS A 25 35.11 0.39 33.45
CA HIS A 25 36.06 -0.26 32.53
C HIS A 25 36.00 -1.81 32.60
N PRO A 26 36.42 -2.52 31.54
CA PRO A 26 36.52 -3.99 31.50
C PRO A 26 37.87 -4.53 32.06
N PRO A 27 37.93 -5.80 32.48
CA PRO A 27 39.17 -6.43 32.97
C PRO A 27 40.12 -6.87 31.84
N GLN A 28 41.44 -6.85 32.11
CA GLN A 28 42.52 -7.27 31.21
C GLN A 28 43.03 -8.70 31.50
N ALA A 29 43.95 -9.21 30.67
CA ALA A 29 44.55 -10.54 30.78
C ALA A 29 46.08 -10.55 30.49
N GLY A 30 46.76 -11.63 30.91
CA GLY A 30 48.20 -11.93 30.70
C GLY A 30 48.84 -12.49 31.98
N GLN A 31 49.89 -13.31 31.99
CA GLN A 31 50.75 -13.99 30.99
C GLN A 31 51.56 -15.11 31.76
N PRO A 32 52.52 -15.91 31.22
CA PRO A 32 53.05 -16.06 29.84
C PRO A 32 53.02 -17.54 29.32
N ALA A 33 53.76 -17.86 28.23
CA ALA A 33 53.95 -19.20 27.62
C ALA A 33 55.40 -19.74 27.82
N PRO A 34 55.80 -20.96 27.36
CA PRO A 34 56.21 -21.15 25.94
C PRO A 34 56.06 -22.58 25.30
N ALA A 35 56.15 -22.64 23.95
CA ALA A 35 56.50 -23.79 23.06
C ALA A 35 55.63 -25.09 23.08
N GLY A 36 55.49 -25.86 21.98
CA GLY A 36 55.93 -25.68 20.59
C GLY A 36 55.52 -26.83 19.63
N ASP A 37 55.76 -26.63 18.33
CA ASP A 37 55.86 -27.58 17.19
C ASP A 37 54.66 -28.35 16.56
N ALA A 38 54.71 -28.36 15.21
CA ALA A 38 54.30 -29.40 14.23
C ALA A 38 52.82 -29.58 13.77
N GLN A 39 52.69 -30.25 12.61
CA GLN A 39 51.48 -30.36 11.75
C GLN A 39 51.34 -31.82 11.19
N PRO A 40 50.51 -32.13 10.15
CA PRO A 40 49.47 -33.20 10.11
C PRO A 40 49.98 -34.51 9.41
N PRO A 41 49.20 -35.42 8.75
CA PRO A 41 47.73 -35.59 8.60
C PRO A 41 47.19 -37.08 8.62
N ALA A 42 45.84 -37.21 8.53
CA ALA A 42 45.04 -38.21 7.78
C ALA A 42 45.01 -39.75 8.07
N GLN A 43 43.79 -40.29 7.84
CA GLN A 43 43.37 -41.62 7.29
C GLN A 43 43.20 -42.90 8.15
N SER A 44 41.96 -43.43 8.03
CA SER A 44 41.45 -44.81 7.81
C SER A 44 41.43 -45.92 8.89
N ASP A 45 40.38 -46.77 8.74
CA ASP A 45 40.16 -48.15 9.23
C ASP A 45 40.15 -48.44 10.75
N GLY A 46 39.43 -49.45 11.27
CA GLY A 46 38.44 -50.36 10.68
C GLY A 46 38.09 -51.55 11.61
N PHE A 47 36.99 -52.27 11.31
CA PHE A 47 36.54 -53.55 11.93
C PHE A 47 36.08 -53.58 13.41
N GLY A 48 35.14 -54.48 13.74
CA GLY A 48 34.85 -54.89 15.13
C GLY A 48 33.39 -55.15 15.52
N ALA A 49 32.77 -56.25 15.05
CA ALA A 49 31.55 -56.82 15.65
C ALA A 49 31.84 -58.23 16.21
N PRO A 50 31.10 -58.69 17.25
CA PRO A 50 30.18 -59.80 16.98
C PRO A 50 28.84 -59.74 17.78
N GLN A 51 28.01 -60.78 17.63
CA GLN A 51 26.62 -60.91 18.10
C GLN A 51 26.48 -61.80 19.36
N GLY A 52 25.29 -61.86 19.99
CA GLY A 52 24.79 -63.14 20.53
C GLY A 52 23.82 -63.15 21.75
N GLY A 53 22.51 -63.35 21.51
CA GLY A 53 21.51 -63.92 22.46
C GLY A 53 21.10 -63.08 23.69
N GLY A 54 19.97 -63.35 24.37
CA GLY A 54 18.83 -64.27 24.11
C GLY A 54 17.85 -64.37 25.31
N PHE A 55 16.61 -64.85 25.09
CA PHE A 55 15.54 -65.14 26.09
C PHE A 55 14.89 -63.92 26.82
N GLY A 56 13.61 -63.90 27.25
CA GLY A 56 12.51 -64.86 26.98
C GLY A 56 11.18 -64.75 27.79
N ALA A 57 10.38 -63.67 27.65
CA ALA A 57 8.91 -63.58 27.99
C ALA A 57 8.46 -63.77 29.49
N PRO A 58 7.17 -63.65 29.91
CA PRO A 58 5.92 -63.29 29.19
C PRO A 58 4.95 -62.27 29.90
N GLN A 59 3.77 -62.02 29.28
CA GLN A 59 2.53 -61.36 29.80
C GLN A 59 2.56 -59.85 30.16
N GLY A 60 1.54 -59.04 29.87
CA GLY A 60 0.36 -59.23 28.99
C GLY A 60 -0.73 -58.13 29.15
N GLY A 61 -1.46 -57.79 28.07
CA GLY A 61 -2.68 -56.94 28.12
C GLY A 61 -2.69 -55.72 27.17
N GLY A 62 -3.66 -55.67 26.25
CA GLY A 62 -4.03 -54.47 25.44
C GLY A 62 -5.44 -53.95 25.82
N PRO A 63 -6.17 -53.17 24.98
CA PRO A 63 -5.97 -52.96 23.53
C PRO A 63 -6.11 -51.51 22.99
N GLY A 64 -5.81 -51.32 21.69
CA GLY A 64 -6.50 -50.31 20.85
C GLY A 64 -5.66 -49.14 20.30
N ALA A 65 -5.50 -49.08 18.97
CA ALA A 65 -5.03 -47.90 18.22
C ALA A 65 -5.71 -47.86 16.83
N PRO A 66 -6.02 -46.67 16.25
CA PRO A 66 -6.82 -46.54 15.03
C PRO A 66 -6.04 -46.78 13.72
N GLN A 67 -6.79 -47.07 12.64
CA GLN A 67 -6.28 -47.45 11.31
C GLN A 67 -6.05 -46.25 10.37
N MET A 68 -5.21 -46.44 9.34
CA MET A 68 -5.08 -45.54 8.18
C MET A 68 -5.86 -46.06 6.95
N PRO A 69 -6.30 -45.20 6.01
CA PRO A 69 -7.02 -45.62 4.79
C PRO A 69 -6.15 -46.34 3.76
N ALA A 70 -6.79 -47.09 2.85
CA ALA A 70 -6.14 -47.91 1.82
C ALA A 70 -6.15 -47.27 0.41
N GLN A 71 -5.26 -47.73 -0.47
CA GLN A 71 -5.21 -47.38 -1.90
C GLN A 71 -5.86 -48.47 -2.79
N PRO A 72 -6.39 -48.12 -3.98
CA PRO A 72 -6.95 -49.09 -4.94
C PRO A 72 -5.86 -49.82 -5.78
N PRO A 73 -6.13 -51.05 -6.26
CA PRO A 73 -5.16 -51.89 -6.97
C PRO A 73 -5.00 -51.58 -8.47
N GLN A 74 -3.87 -52.01 -9.04
CA GLN A 74 -3.53 -51.89 -10.47
C GLN A 74 -3.98 -53.12 -11.30
N ALA A 75 -4.05 -52.97 -12.63
CA ALA A 75 -4.45 -54.00 -13.59
C ALA A 75 -3.26 -54.60 -14.39
N PRO A 76 -3.39 -55.79 -15.02
CA PRO A 76 -2.26 -56.54 -15.61
C PRO A 76 -1.77 -56.03 -17.00
N PRO A 77 -0.53 -56.37 -17.41
CA PRO A 77 0.07 -55.91 -18.66
C PRO A 77 -0.28 -56.76 -19.91
N GLY A 78 -0.19 -56.13 -21.09
CA GLY A 78 -0.34 -56.78 -22.41
C GLY A 78 0.99 -57.11 -23.12
N PRO A 79 0.96 -57.89 -24.24
CA PRO A 79 2.15 -58.44 -24.89
C PRO A 79 2.86 -57.49 -25.89
N PRO A 80 4.15 -57.73 -26.23
CA PRO A 80 4.98 -56.80 -27.02
C PRO A 80 5.31 -57.25 -28.47
N GLN A 81 5.52 -56.29 -29.39
CA GLN A 81 6.26 -56.35 -30.69
C GLN A 81 6.27 -54.93 -31.34
N PRO A 82 7.09 -54.62 -32.38
CA PRO A 82 8.56 -54.54 -32.35
C PRO A 82 9.16 -53.21 -32.93
N GLN A 83 10.47 -52.98 -32.77
CA GLN A 83 11.26 -51.92 -33.44
C GLN A 83 11.60 -52.32 -34.90
N PRO A 84 11.69 -51.37 -35.88
CA PRO A 84 12.81 -50.40 -36.03
C PRO A 84 12.31 -48.98 -36.46
N GLY A 85 13.08 -47.98 -36.93
CA GLY A 85 14.51 -47.87 -37.32
C GLY A 85 14.91 -46.45 -37.78
N TYR A 86 16.01 -46.30 -38.54
CA TYR A 86 16.53 -45.03 -39.10
C TYR A 86 16.55 -45.02 -40.65
N GLY A 87 16.31 -43.87 -41.31
CA GLY A 87 16.64 -43.66 -42.73
C GLY A 87 16.01 -42.42 -43.40
N TYR A 88 16.81 -41.67 -44.19
CA TYR A 88 16.37 -40.72 -45.24
C TYR A 88 16.40 -41.43 -46.61
N PRO A 89 15.60 -41.02 -47.64
CA PRO A 89 16.17 -40.15 -48.70
C PRO A 89 15.14 -39.23 -49.43
N GLN A 90 15.44 -38.90 -50.69
CA GLN A 90 15.07 -37.72 -51.50
C GLN A 90 13.87 -37.92 -52.46
N GLN A 91 13.21 -36.80 -52.84
CA GLN A 91 12.59 -36.48 -54.16
C GLN A 91 11.71 -37.50 -54.93
N GLN A 92 10.47 -37.08 -55.31
CA GLN A 92 10.07 -36.78 -56.72
C GLN A 92 8.59 -36.29 -56.86
N GLN A 93 8.22 -35.83 -58.06
CA GLN A 93 6.92 -35.26 -58.47
C GLN A 93 6.31 -36.13 -59.59
N PRO A 94 4.97 -36.16 -59.83
CA PRO A 94 4.49 -35.68 -61.14
C PRO A 94 3.01 -35.18 -61.26
N ALA A 95 2.80 -34.31 -62.26
CA ALA A 95 1.63 -34.21 -63.19
C ALA A 95 0.19 -33.81 -62.74
N GLN A 96 -0.57 -33.35 -63.74
CA GLN A 96 -1.94 -32.76 -63.73
C GLN A 96 -2.75 -33.32 -64.93
N PRO A 97 -4.11 -33.29 -64.92
CA PRO A 97 -4.82 -32.38 -65.86
C PRO A 97 -6.19 -31.81 -65.37
N GLY A 98 -6.67 -30.74 -66.03
CA GLY A 98 -8.02 -30.11 -65.86
C GLY A 98 -9.08 -30.61 -66.88
N PRO A 99 -10.07 -29.80 -67.38
CA PRO A 99 -10.15 -28.31 -67.41
C PRO A 99 -11.59 -27.70 -67.24
N TYR A 100 -11.84 -26.50 -67.83
CA TYR A 100 -13.07 -25.65 -67.92
C TYR A 100 -13.38 -24.73 -66.71
N GLY A 101 -13.70 -23.44 -66.84
CA GLY A 101 -13.77 -22.53 -68.02
C GLY A 101 -13.86 -21.02 -67.63
N GLN A 102 -13.65 -20.09 -68.58
CA GLN A 102 -13.54 -18.61 -68.39
C GLN A 102 -14.65 -17.82 -69.15
N PRO A 103 -14.81 -16.46 -69.08
CA PRO A 103 -13.85 -15.32 -69.30
C PRO A 103 -13.77 -14.35 -68.08
N SER A 104 -13.16 -13.13 -68.00
CA SER A 104 -12.21 -12.22 -68.72
C SER A 104 -11.64 -11.23 -67.65
N GLY A 105 -10.76 -10.22 -67.83
CA GLY A 105 -10.00 -9.61 -68.97
C GLY A 105 -10.51 -8.19 -69.36
N PRO A 106 -9.66 -7.16 -69.70
CA PRO A 106 -8.18 -7.11 -69.78
C PRO A 106 -7.46 -5.77 -69.36
N TYR A 107 -6.12 -5.79 -69.23
CA TYR A 107 -5.07 -4.84 -69.71
C TYR A 107 -3.69 -5.24 -69.09
N GLY A 108 -2.52 -4.84 -69.64
CA GLY A 108 -1.23 -5.38 -69.14
C GLY A 108 0.13 -4.79 -69.60
N THR A 109 1.17 -5.42 -69.04
CA THR A 109 2.64 -5.64 -69.32
C THR A 109 3.31 -5.19 -70.65
N PRO A 110 4.66 -5.30 -70.87
CA PRO A 110 5.86 -5.67 -70.03
C PRO A 110 7.11 -4.72 -70.31
N PRO A 111 8.44 -5.10 -70.28
CA PRO A 111 9.28 -6.07 -69.51
C PRO A 111 10.54 -5.44 -68.79
N GLY A 112 11.40 -6.28 -68.14
CA GLY A 112 12.74 -5.95 -67.54
C GLY A 112 13.95 -6.01 -68.54
N PRO A 113 15.24 -6.30 -68.16
CA PRO A 113 15.70 -7.26 -67.10
C PRO A 113 17.13 -7.08 -66.42
N TYR A 114 17.52 -8.05 -65.56
CA TYR A 114 18.87 -8.55 -65.13
C TYR A 114 19.94 -7.69 -64.39
N GLY A 115 20.65 -8.30 -63.40
CA GLY A 115 22.02 -7.91 -62.96
C GLY A 115 22.48 -8.32 -61.53
N GLN A 116 23.55 -9.14 -61.40
CA GLN A 116 24.31 -9.46 -60.16
C GLN A 116 25.69 -10.05 -60.57
N PRO A 117 26.85 -9.57 -60.04
CA PRO A 117 27.70 -10.43 -59.18
C PRO A 117 28.71 -9.68 -58.23
N GLY A 118 29.44 -10.42 -57.37
CA GLY A 118 30.79 -10.02 -56.89
C GLY A 118 31.09 -10.20 -55.39
N ALA A 119 32.34 -10.51 -55.01
CA ALA A 119 32.79 -10.71 -53.61
C ALA A 119 34.34 -10.56 -53.41
N ALA A 120 34.79 -10.63 -52.14
CA ALA A 120 36.18 -10.81 -51.64
C ALA A 120 37.14 -9.57 -51.59
N PRO A 121 38.28 -9.58 -50.84
CA PRO A 121 38.49 -10.07 -49.45
C PRO A 121 39.57 -9.33 -48.56
N TYR A 122 39.72 -9.77 -47.29
CA TYR A 122 40.90 -9.74 -46.37
C TYR A 122 41.53 -8.42 -45.81
N GLY A 123 41.93 -8.43 -44.51
CA GLY A 123 42.88 -7.47 -43.91
C GLY A 123 42.96 -7.41 -42.36
N GLN A 124 44.07 -7.88 -41.75
CA GLN A 124 44.55 -7.81 -40.33
C GLN A 124 46.05 -8.25 -40.33
N PRO A 125 46.92 -8.04 -39.30
CA PRO A 125 46.78 -7.33 -38.01
C PRO A 125 47.92 -6.29 -37.69
N GLY A 126 47.94 -5.69 -36.47
CA GLY A 126 49.07 -4.87 -35.97
C GLY A 126 48.92 -4.36 -34.50
N PRO A 127 50.00 -4.11 -33.72
CA PRO A 127 49.96 -3.84 -32.27
C PRO A 127 50.11 -2.35 -31.82
N GLY A 128 49.89 -2.07 -30.51
CA GLY A 128 50.02 -0.74 -29.84
C GLY A 128 51.48 -0.32 -29.51
N PRO A 129 51.75 0.69 -28.61
CA PRO A 129 51.21 0.72 -27.22
C PRO A 129 51.05 2.12 -26.53
N TYR A 130 50.71 2.09 -25.22
CA TYR A 130 50.89 3.10 -24.14
C TYR A 130 50.35 4.56 -24.22
N GLY A 131 49.54 4.93 -23.22
CA GLY A 131 49.85 6.08 -22.35
C GLY A 131 48.79 7.18 -22.14
N GLN A 132 48.37 7.37 -20.87
CA GLN A 132 48.09 8.62 -20.13
C GLN A 132 46.85 8.57 -19.21
N GLN A 133 46.92 9.30 -18.10
CA GLN A 133 45.86 9.45 -17.08
C GLN A 133 45.58 10.94 -16.82
N PRO A 134 44.31 11.37 -16.91
CA PRO A 134 43.67 12.13 -15.83
C PRO A 134 42.21 11.69 -15.62
N GLY A 135 41.47 12.10 -14.59
CA GLY A 135 41.77 12.97 -13.43
C GLY A 135 40.51 13.11 -12.57
N TYR A 136 40.63 13.48 -11.30
CA TYR A 136 39.49 13.54 -10.36
C TYR A 136 38.59 14.77 -10.57
N GLY A 137 37.27 14.57 -10.64
CA GLY A 137 36.23 15.60 -10.73
C GLY A 137 34.98 15.05 -11.42
N GLY A 138 33.76 15.53 -11.18
CA GLY A 138 33.28 16.52 -10.21
C GLY A 138 31.74 16.44 -10.13
N TYR A 139 31.11 16.94 -9.07
CA TYR A 139 29.66 16.84 -8.88
C TYR A 139 28.88 17.59 -9.99
N PRO A 140 27.92 16.96 -10.68
CA PRO A 140 26.99 17.69 -11.55
C PRO A 140 25.98 18.49 -10.71
N PRO A 141 25.57 19.70 -11.15
CA PRO A 141 24.53 20.47 -10.47
C PRO A 141 23.13 19.85 -10.66
N PRO A 142 22.18 20.12 -9.75
CA PRO A 142 20.82 19.59 -9.86
C PRO A 142 20.06 20.18 -11.05
N PRO A 143 19.08 19.45 -11.64
CA PRO A 143 18.25 19.95 -12.73
C PRO A 143 17.44 21.19 -12.34
N GLN A 144 17.32 22.14 -13.27
CA GLN A 144 16.49 23.32 -13.13
C GLN A 144 15.09 23.03 -13.68
N PHE A 145 14.05 23.30 -12.89
CA PHE A 145 12.66 23.14 -13.32
C PHE A 145 12.25 24.26 -14.30
N PRO A 146 11.54 23.95 -15.40
CA PRO A 146 10.89 24.96 -16.24
C PRO A 146 9.85 25.77 -15.45
N GLY A 147 9.83 27.09 -15.63
CA GLY A 147 8.92 28.00 -14.91
C GLY A 147 7.50 28.05 -15.47
N ALA A 148 6.55 28.47 -14.63
CA ALA A 148 5.14 28.63 -15.00
C ALA A 148 4.88 29.82 -15.94
N PRO A 149 3.81 29.80 -16.77
CA PRO A 149 3.44 30.93 -17.63
C PRO A 149 3.08 32.19 -16.84
N GLY A 150 3.66 33.34 -17.22
CA GLY A 150 3.46 34.62 -16.54
C GLY A 150 2.25 35.43 -17.03
N ALA A 151 1.72 36.29 -16.16
CA ALA A 151 0.57 37.17 -16.45
C ALA A 151 0.95 38.42 -17.30
N PRO A 152 0.00 39.06 -18.01
CA PRO A 152 0.33 40.07 -19.03
C PRO A 152 0.63 41.49 -18.52
N GLY A 153 1.84 41.96 -18.83
CA GLY A 153 2.17 43.30 -19.35
C GLY A 153 1.56 44.59 -18.77
N THR A 154 2.38 45.39 -18.06
CA THR A 154 2.11 46.80 -17.73
C THR A 154 2.54 47.79 -18.83
N PRO A 155 1.69 48.74 -19.27
CA PRO A 155 2.09 49.87 -20.13
C PRO A 155 2.85 51.01 -19.38
N PRO A 156 3.56 51.91 -20.09
CA PRO A 156 4.45 52.92 -19.49
C PRO A 156 3.79 54.26 -19.11
N ASN A 157 4.57 55.09 -18.41
CA ASN A 157 4.22 56.36 -17.76
C ASN A 157 3.82 57.51 -18.73
N GLY A 158 2.80 58.31 -18.39
CA GLY A 158 2.35 59.47 -19.19
C GLY A 158 1.39 60.43 -18.46
N SER A 159 1.73 61.73 -18.42
CA SER A 159 1.09 62.75 -17.56
C SER A 159 -0.22 63.36 -18.08
N ARG A 160 -1.23 63.53 -17.20
CA ARG A 160 -2.07 64.75 -16.98
C ARG A 160 -3.29 64.46 -16.06
N GLY A 161 -3.65 65.41 -15.19
CA GLY A 161 -4.94 65.43 -14.44
C GLY A 161 -6.01 66.28 -15.16
N PRO A 162 -7.05 66.85 -14.48
CA PRO A 162 -7.22 66.98 -13.01
C PRO A 162 -8.67 66.81 -12.43
N PHE A 163 -8.77 66.86 -11.09
CA PHE A 163 -10.01 66.92 -10.25
C PHE A 163 -10.91 65.66 -10.22
N ARG A 164 -11.70 65.35 -9.16
CA ARG A 164 -12.12 66.10 -7.95
C ARG A 164 -11.94 65.29 -6.64
N LYS A 165 -11.90 66.00 -5.50
CA LYS A 165 -12.19 65.55 -4.11
C LYS A 165 -13.45 66.31 -3.61
N PRO A 166 -13.99 66.15 -2.38
CA PRO A 166 -13.70 65.21 -1.27
C PRO A 166 -14.95 64.31 -0.97
N ALA A 167 -15.16 63.59 0.14
CA ALA A 167 -15.14 63.99 1.56
C ALA A 167 -14.94 62.79 2.52
N VAL A 168 -14.47 63.11 3.74
CA VAL A 168 -14.47 62.23 4.92
C VAL A 168 -15.51 62.76 5.90
N VAL A 169 -16.25 61.86 6.56
CA VAL A 169 -17.04 62.20 7.75
C VAL A 169 -16.68 61.24 8.88
N VAL A 170 -16.19 61.80 9.97
CA VAL A 170 -16.17 61.16 11.30
C VAL A 170 -17.19 61.92 12.15
N GLY A 171 -18.09 61.20 12.80
CA GLY A 171 -19.12 61.78 13.66
C GLY A 171 -19.56 60.79 14.72
N ALA A 172 -19.41 61.15 15.99
CA ALA A 172 -19.71 60.29 17.14
C ALA A 172 -21.00 60.74 17.86
N ALA A 173 -21.66 59.80 18.53
CA ALA A 173 -22.71 60.03 19.52
C ALA A 173 -22.62 58.94 20.61
N VAL A 174 -23.08 59.24 21.84
CA VAL A 174 -22.70 58.49 23.06
C VAL A 174 -23.88 58.39 24.06
N ALA A 175 -24.00 57.23 24.75
CA ALA A 175 -24.88 56.92 25.90
C ALA A 175 -26.41 56.99 25.62
N ALA A 176 -27.32 56.31 26.32
CA ALA A 176 -27.38 55.77 27.69
C ALA A 176 -27.20 54.23 27.79
N LEU A 177 -26.56 53.62 28.80
CA LEU A 177 -26.81 53.62 30.27
C LEU A 177 -28.10 52.84 30.65
N ALA A 178 -28.13 52.00 31.70
CA ALA A 178 -27.24 51.89 32.87
C ALA A 178 -27.27 50.52 33.58
N VAL A 179 -26.26 50.26 34.45
CA VAL A 179 -26.38 49.69 35.84
C VAL A 179 -26.88 48.23 36.01
N ILE A 180 -26.32 47.31 36.82
CA ILE A 180 -25.16 47.14 37.75
C ILE A 180 -24.90 45.60 37.79
N GLY A 181 -23.77 44.96 38.13
CA GLY A 181 -22.41 45.27 38.63
C GLY A 181 -21.79 43.91 39.04
N GLY A 182 -20.48 43.64 38.94
CA GLY A 182 -19.43 44.09 39.87
C GLY A 182 -19.33 43.17 41.12
N THR A 183 -18.17 42.63 41.54
CA THR A 183 -16.78 42.76 41.05
C THR A 183 -15.92 41.59 41.59
N VAL A 184 -14.65 41.45 41.15
CA VAL A 184 -13.72 40.36 41.49
C VAL A 184 -12.57 40.84 42.42
N PHE A 185 -12.22 40.03 43.43
CA PHE A 185 -11.03 40.16 44.34
C PHE A 185 -11.03 41.42 45.26
N VAL A 186 -10.27 41.58 46.35
CA VAL A 186 -8.91 41.15 46.73
C VAL A 186 -8.81 40.96 48.29
N VAL A 187 -7.66 40.48 48.79
CA VAL A 187 -7.11 40.54 50.18
C VAL A 187 -7.34 39.30 51.06
N ALA A 188 -6.27 38.84 51.70
CA ALA A 188 -6.23 37.76 52.69
C ALA A 188 -5.71 38.27 54.05
N ASN A 189 -6.09 37.62 55.15
CA ASN A 189 -5.41 37.62 56.47
C ASN A 189 -6.12 36.68 57.47
N GLY A 190 -5.37 36.08 58.39
CA GLY A 190 -5.85 35.72 59.75
C GLY A 190 -6.44 34.32 60.00
N ASP A 191 -5.56 33.38 60.37
CA ASP A 191 -5.60 32.40 61.49
C ASP A 191 -6.88 31.67 61.98
N ASP A 192 -6.62 30.42 62.39
CA ASP A 192 -7.24 29.62 63.46
C ASP A 192 -8.77 29.36 63.51
N GLY A 193 -9.15 28.08 63.32
CA GLY A 193 -10.47 27.57 63.69
C GLY A 193 -10.76 26.10 63.34
N LYS A 194 -10.42 25.16 64.24
CA LYS A 194 -10.83 23.74 64.10
C LYS A 194 -12.34 23.58 64.40
N GLN A 195 -13.08 22.81 63.58
CA GLN A 195 -14.05 21.82 64.07
C GLN A 195 -14.64 20.92 62.97
N ASP A 196 -14.63 19.62 63.21
CA ASP A 196 -15.17 18.57 62.34
C ASP A 196 -16.70 18.52 62.38
N LYS A 197 -17.35 18.29 61.22
CA LYS A 197 -18.74 17.80 61.12
C LYS A 197 -18.85 16.76 59.99
N PRO A 198 -19.55 15.63 60.19
CA PRO A 198 -19.57 14.52 59.24
C PRO A 198 -20.49 14.78 58.04
N PRO A 199 -20.26 14.11 56.90
CA PRO A 199 -21.13 14.21 55.72
C PRO A 199 -22.49 13.56 56.00
N VAL A 200 -23.58 14.33 55.81
CA VAL A 200 -24.95 13.82 55.85
C VAL A 200 -25.34 13.22 54.51
N ALA A 201 -25.86 11.99 54.53
CA ALA A 201 -26.28 11.29 53.32
C ALA A 201 -27.57 11.89 52.74
N GLY A 202 -27.46 12.55 51.58
CA GLY A 202 -28.61 12.99 50.78
C GLY A 202 -29.24 11.83 50.01
N GLN A 203 -30.57 11.76 50.02
CA GLN A 203 -31.30 10.60 49.48
C GLN A 203 -31.34 10.59 47.94
N SER A 204 -31.33 9.38 47.38
CA SER A 204 -31.48 9.10 45.95
C SER A 204 -32.76 9.71 45.36
N LYS A 205 -32.65 10.41 44.23
CA LYS A 205 -33.74 10.58 43.28
C LYS A 205 -33.49 9.66 42.08
N SER A 206 -34.43 8.77 41.81
CA SER A 206 -34.35 7.89 40.65
C SER A 206 -34.52 8.70 39.37
N ALA A 207 -33.44 8.88 38.62
CA ALA A 207 -33.56 9.04 37.18
C ALA A 207 -34.06 7.71 36.58
N GLY A 208 -34.91 7.79 35.54
CA GLY A 208 -35.15 6.63 34.68
C GLY A 208 -33.87 6.28 33.88
N PRO A 209 -33.83 5.13 33.22
CA PRO A 209 -32.68 4.74 32.40
C PRO A 209 -32.56 5.67 31.18
N ALA A 210 -31.72 6.70 31.29
CA ALA A 210 -31.12 7.33 30.14
C ALA A 210 -30.13 6.33 29.53
N THR A 211 -30.44 5.82 28.34
CA THR A 211 -29.56 4.90 27.59
C THR A 211 -28.48 5.68 26.86
N SER A 212 -27.58 6.29 27.64
CA SER A 212 -26.30 6.80 27.14
C SER A 212 -25.35 5.61 26.95
N ASP A 213 -25.57 4.87 25.85
CA ASP A 213 -24.80 3.70 25.43
C ASP A 213 -23.38 4.08 24.94
N LYS A 214 -22.58 4.74 25.79
CA LYS A 214 -21.17 5.03 25.55
C LYS A 214 -20.39 3.71 25.34
N PRO A 215 -19.42 3.66 24.41
CA PRO A 215 -18.32 4.63 24.38
C PRO A 215 -18.13 5.36 23.05
N VAL A 216 -17.61 6.58 23.14
CA VAL A 216 -17.06 7.33 22.00
C VAL A 216 -15.65 7.76 22.40
N ASN A 217 -14.65 7.29 21.65
CA ASN A 217 -13.29 7.00 22.12
C ASN A 217 -13.22 6.16 23.43
N PRO A 218 -13.40 4.81 23.37
CA PRO A 218 -13.32 3.91 24.53
C PRO A 218 -11.94 3.81 25.23
N GLY A 219 -10.98 4.68 24.91
CA GLY A 219 -9.56 4.54 25.25
C GLY A 219 -8.85 3.45 24.44
N ASP A 220 -7.55 3.61 24.26
CA ASP A 220 -6.64 2.63 23.66
C ASP A 220 -6.21 1.53 24.65
N GLY A 221 -6.35 1.79 25.96
CA GLY A 221 -5.91 0.93 27.05
C GLY A 221 -4.66 1.43 27.79
N SER A 222 -4.05 2.55 27.35
CA SER A 222 -2.81 3.09 27.91
C SER A 222 -3.00 3.78 29.27
N GLY A 223 -4.22 4.26 29.56
CA GLY A 223 -4.58 4.93 30.83
C GLY A 223 -4.82 6.44 30.70
N ASP A 224 -4.65 6.99 29.50
CA ASP A 224 -4.66 8.42 29.18
C ASP A 224 -6.10 9.01 29.17
N GLY A 225 -6.73 9.10 30.34
CA GLY A 225 -8.12 9.54 30.50
C GLY A 225 -8.38 11.02 30.20
N GLY A 226 -8.39 11.40 28.92
CA GLY A 226 -8.88 12.69 28.42
C GLY A 226 -10.42 12.78 28.40
N GLU A 227 -10.96 13.94 28.03
CA GLU A 227 -12.41 14.13 27.90
C GLU A 227 -12.94 13.44 26.64
N GLU A 228 -13.74 12.37 26.83
CA GLU A 228 -14.40 11.63 25.75
C GLU A 228 -15.43 12.49 24.99
N ALA A 229 -15.07 12.98 23.80
CA ALA A 229 -16.00 13.65 22.88
C ALA A 229 -17.14 12.69 22.46
N ASP A 230 -18.36 12.96 22.95
CA ASP A 230 -19.53 12.13 22.65
C ASP A 230 -20.19 12.55 21.34
N PHE A 231 -19.61 12.09 20.22
CA PHE A 231 -20.16 12.31 18.87
C PHE A 231 -21.59 11.75 18.66
N ASN A 232 -22.15 10.97 19.59
CA ASN A 232 -23.53 10.49 19.51
C ASN A 232 -24.55 11.39 20.26
N ALA A 233 -24.11 12.36 21.06
CA ALA A 233 -24.98 13.12 21.97
C ALA A 233 -26.13 13.85 21.26
N ASP A 234 -25.83 14.55 20.17
CA ASP A 234 -26.80 15.31 19.36
C ASP A 234 -27.24 14.57 18.07
N ARG A 235 -26.93 13.28 17.94
CA ARG A 235 -27.23 12.48 16.75
C ARG A 235 -28.73 12.43 16.43
N LYS A 236 -29.09 12.77 15.19
CA LYS A 236 -30.48 12.81 14.71
C LYS A 236 -31.03 11.42 14.40
N SER A 237 -32.37 11.31 14.42
CA SER A 237 -33.07 10.08 14.06
C SER A 237 -32.86 9.74 12.58
N GLY A 238 -32.22 8.61 12.30
CA GLY A 238 -31.89 8.14 10.94
C GLY A 238 -30.40 8.20 10.59
N GLU A 239 -29.59 8.92 11.37
CA GLU A 239 -28.13 8.92 11.25
C GLU A 239 -27.52 7.66 11.87
N ALA A 240 -26.31 7.32 11.44
CA ALA A 240 -25.48 6.23 11.98
C ALA A 240 -25.03 6.52 13.41
N LYS A 241 -24.92 5.49 14.26
CA LYS A 241 -24.11 5.62 15.47
C LYS A 241 -22.64 5.69 15.10
N VAL A 242 -21.89 6.59 15.74
CA VAL A 242 -20.45 6.37 15.91
C VAL A 242 -20.30 5.20 16.90
N LEU A 243 -19.78 4.07 16.43
CA LEU A 243 -19.58 2.88 17.26
C LEU A 243 -18.38 3.04 18.18
N TRP A 244 -17.33 3.69 17.67
CA TRP A 244 -16.12 4.05 18.39
C TRP A 244 -15.20 4.91 17.50
N TYR A 245 -14.35 5.68 18.17
CA TYR A 245 -13.26 6.47 17.60
C TYR A 245 -11.93 6.01 18.24
N LYS A 246 -10.80 6.19 17.54
CA LYS A 246 -9.44 5.94 18.01
C LYS A 246 -8.46 6.98 17.49
N GLU A 247 -7.63 7.43 18.43
CA GLU A 247 -6.45 8.25 18.20
C GLU A 247 -5.25 7.39 17.78
N ALA A 248 -4.21 8.06 17.27
CA ALA A 248 -2.98 7.47 16.78
C ALA A 248 -1.89 7.44 17.86
N PRO A 249 -0.94 6.48 17.78
CA PRO A 249 0.27 6.52 18.60
C PRO A 249 1.18 7.69 18.20
N ASP A 250 2.01 8.14 19.14
CA ASP A 250 3.00 9.20 18.94
C ASP A 250 3.86 8.96 17.68
N ALA A 251 3.73 9.87 16.71
CA ALA A 251 4.50 9.88 15.48
C ALA A 251 5.54 11.01 15.53
N PRO A 252 6.75 10.82 14.96
CA PRO A 252 7.75 11.90 14.88
C PRO A 252 7.25 13.02 13.96
N ALA A 253 7.58 14.28 14.28
CA ALA A 253 7.21 15.49 13.53
C ALA A 253 7.69 15.58 12.05
N SER A 254 8.32 14.53 11.52
CA SER A 254 8.49 14.29 10.09
C SER A 254 7.24 13.67 9.42
N GLY A 255 6.22 13.35 10.21
CA GLY A 255 5.15 12.42 9.87
C GLY A 255 5.58 10.94 9.92
N ALA A 256 4.58 10.06 9.87
CA ALA A 256 4.73 8.62 9.78
C ALA A 256 3.63 7.99 8.90
N GLU A 257 3.91 6.83 8.33
CA GLU A 257 2.90 6.06 7.61
C GLU A 257 2.00 5.31 8.61
N ALA A 258 0.71 5.17 8.28
CA ALA A 258 -0.26 4.30 8.95
C ALA A 258 -0.89 3.32 7.95
N PRO A 259 -0.08 2.41 7.36
CA PRO A 259 -0.44 1.72 6.13
C PRO A 259 -1.39 0.54 6.37
N GLY A 260 -2.53 0.55 5.67
CA GLY A 260 -3.49 -0.55 5.61
C GLY A 260 -4.43 -0.66 6.81
N MET A 261 -5.61 -1.19 6.53
CA MET A 261 -6.70 -1.46 7.46
C MET A 261 -7.31 -2.83 7.12
N TRP A 262 -7.57 -3.67 8.12
CA TRP A 262 -8.16 -5.00 7.91
C TRP A 262 -9.31 -5.25 8.87
N ILE A 263 -10.51 -5.42 8.32
CA ILE A 263 -11.67 -5.81 9.11
C ILE A 263 -11.86 -7.32 9.05
N THR A 264 -12.06 -7.94 10.20
CA THR A 264 -12.48 -9.34 10.38
C THR A 264 -13.88 -9.37 10.98
N SER A 265 -14.48 -10.55 11.13
CA SER A 265 -15.84 -10.69 11.70
C SER A 265 -16.00 -10.21 13.16
N SER A 266 -14.90 -9.96 13.87
CA SER A 266 -14.89 -9.50 15.27
C SER A 266 -13.91 -8.35 15.55
N THR A 267 -12.86 -8.22 14.75
CA THR A 267 -11.74 -7.30 15.01
C THR A 267 -11.45 -6.42 13.79
N ALA A 268 -11.43 -5.12 13.99
CA ALA A 268 -10.87 -4.14 13.07
C ALA A 268 -9.41 -3.87 13.45
N VAL A 269 -8.49 -4.05 12.51
CA VAL A 269 -7.04 -3.97 12.73
C VAL A 269 -6.44 -2.86 11.89
N LYS A 270 -5.53 -2.09 12.47
CA LYS A 270 -4.85 -0.95 11.83
C LYS A 270 -3.35 -1.01 12.13
N ALA A 271 -2.51 -0.66 11.16
CA ALA A 271 -1.09 -0.39 11.39
C ALA A 271 -0.82 1.12 11.48
N ALA A 272 0.03 1.53 12.41
CA ALA A 272 0.38 2.93 12.67
C ALA A 272 1.84 3.04 13.10
N TYR A 273 2.67 3.79 12.36
CA TYR A 273 4.08 4.09 12.65
C TYR A 273 4.98 2.88 13.01
N LYS A 274 4.92 2.39 14.25
CA LYS A 274 5.72 1.29 14.81
C LYS A 274 4.87 0.15 15.39
N GLU A 275 3.57 0.13 15.17
CA GLU A 275 2.67 -0.81 15.83
C GLU A 275 1.50 -1.25 14.94
N VAL A 276 0.88 -2.34 15.36
CA VAL A 276 -0.40 -2.82 14.83
C VAL A 276 -1.34 -3.02 16.01
N VAL A 277 -2.54 -2.46 15.90
CA VAL A 277 -3.58 -2.38 16.95
C VAL A 277 -4.86 -3.06 16.47
N GLY A 278 -5.60 -3.68 17.38
CA GLY A 278 -6.81 -4.45 17.08
C GLY A 278 -7.95 -4.10 18.02
N TYR A 279 -9.05 -3.60 17.46
CA TYR A 279 -10.23 -3.14 18.18
C TYR A 279 -11.44 -3.98 17.84
N ASN A 280 -12.32 -4.23 18.81
CA ASN A 280 -13.57 -4.96 18.59
C ASN A 280 -14.52 -4.14 17.69
N VAL A 281 -15.05 -4.76 16.63
CA VAL A 281 -15.95 -4.11 15.65
C VAL A 281 -17.26 -3.58 16.25
N THR A 282 -17.66 -4.01 17.47
CA THR A 282 -18.88 -3.51 18.11
C THR A 282 -18.66 -2.33 19.06
N ASP A 283 -17.58 -2.32 19.85
CA ASP A 283 -17.42 -1.39 20.98
C ASP A 283 -16.01 -0.78 21.10
N GLY A 284 -15.14 -1.02 20.11
CA GLY A 284 -13.83 -0.40 19.99
C GLY A 284 -12.83 -0.77 21.09
N LYS A 285 -13.13 -1.74 21.96
CA LYS A 285 -12.18 -2.17 23.00
C LYS A 285 -11.02 -2.95 22.36
N PRO A 286 -9.78 -2.82 22.87
CA PRO A 286 -8.66 -3.63 22.41
C PRO A 286 -8.97 -5.13 22.54
N THR A 287 -8.82 -5.90 21.46
CA THR A 287 -9.05 -7.35 21.45
C THR A 287 -7.85 -8.16 21.88
N TRP A 288 -6.65 -7.58 21.78
CA TRP A 288 -5.37 -8.18 22.11
C TRP A 288 -4.31 -7.06 22.34
N PRO A 289 -3.17 -7.32 23.01
CA PRO A 289 -2.19 -6.28 23.32
C PRO A 289 -1.45 -5.75 22.09
N THR A 290 -1.22 -4.43 22.04
CA THR A 290 -0.59 -3.72 20.91
C THR A 290 0.71 -4.38 20.42
N VAL A 291 0.77 -4.64 19.11
CA VAL A 291 1.84 -5.38 18.45
C VAL A 291 2.93 -4.40 18.02
N ALA A 292 3.80 -4.01 18.97
CA ALA A 292 4.90 -3.09 18.73
C ALA A 292 6.06 -3.70 17.91
N PHE A 293 6.76 -2.86 17.15
CA PHE A 293 7.91 -3.18 16.29
C PHE A 293 9.16 -2.38 16.66
N PRO A 294 10.38 -2.93 16.49
CA PRO A 294 11.63 -2.24 16.83
C PRO A 294 11.90 -0.96 16.01
N GLN A 295 11.29 -0.85 14.83
CA GLN A 295 11.48 0.24 13.86
C GLN A 295 10.18 0.47 13.10
N LYS A 296 10.10 1.59 12.36
CA LYS A 296 8.87 1.94 11.63
C LYS A 296 8.46 0.86 10.64
N ILE A 297 7.16 0.60 10.58
CA ILE A 297 6.49 -0.15 9.52
C ILE A 297 6.68 0.62 8.21
N CYS A 298 6.86 -0.12 7.11
CA CYS A 298 7.25 0.45 5.82
C CYS A 298 6.57 -0.22 4.61
N ALA A 299 6.03 -1.43 4.79
CA ALA A 299 5.07 -2.04 3.87
C ALA A 299 4.18 -3.03 4.64
N VAL A 300 2.98 -3.29 4.14
CA VAL A 300 2.04 -4.28 4.69
C VAL A 300 1.36 -4.99 3.52
N THR A 301 0.87 -6.21 3.72
CA THR A 301 0.02 -6.89 2.73
C THR A 301 -1.36 -6.23 2.69
N PRO A 302 -1.80 -5.60 1.57
CA PRO A 302 -3.11 -4.94 1.53
C PRO A 302 -4.25 -5.93 1.74
N GLN A 303 -4.12 -7.11 1.15
CA GLN A 303 -5.07 -8.22 1.30
C GLN A 303 -4.59 -9.19 2.39
N LYS A 304 -5.54 -9.65 3.21
CA LYS A 304 -5.37 -10.74 4.20
C LYS A 304 -5.63 -12.11 3.56
N THR A 305 -5.11 -13.18 4.16
CA THR A 305 -5.50 -14.54 3.78
C THR A 305 -6.93 -14.89 4.24
N ALA A 306 -7.49 -15.97 3.69
CA ALA A 306 -8.81 -16.49 4.07
C ALA A 306 -8.89 -17.00 5.53
N ASP A 307 -7.75 -17.20 6.20
CA ASP A 307 -7.63 -17.48 7.63
C ASP A 307 -7.14 -16.27 8.44
N ASP A 308 -7.36 -15.05 7.92
CA ASP A 308 -7.12 -13.75 8.57
C ASP A 308 -5.67 -13.54 9.05
N LYS A 309 -4.71 -13.88 8.18
CA LYS A 309 -3.28 -13.58 8.35
C LYS A 309 -2.84 -12.43 7.43
N ILE A 310 -1.91 -11.62 7.91
CA ILE A 310 -1.21 -10.59 7.13
C ILE A 310 0.30 -10.71 7.34
N VAL A 311 1.09 -10.03 6.50
CA VAL A 311 2.52 -9.83 6.73
C VAL A 311 2.83 -8.34 6.76
N VAL A 312 3.58 -7.94 7.78
CA VAL A 312 4.07 -6.59 8.01
C VAL A 312 5.57 -6.56 7.75
N ALA A 313 6.04 -5.55 7.02
CA ALA A 313 7.45 -5.23 6.88
C ALA A 313 7.82 -3.98 7.68
N TYR A 314 8.94 -4.03 8.38
CA TYR A 314 9.52 -2.90 9.11
C TYR A 314 10.99 -2.66 8.72
N MET A 315 11.46 -1.45 9.00
CA MET A 315 12.81 -1.03 8.64
C MET A 315 13.90 -1.77 9.45
N SER A 316 15.05 -2.03 8.83
CA SER A 316 16.21 -2.64 9.49
C SER A 316 16.98 -1.72 10.46
N GLY A 317 16.51 -0.48 10.66
CA GLY A 317 17.19 0.57 11.44
C GLY A 317 16.62 1.96 11.13
N THR A 318 17.29 2.99 11.65
CA THR A 318 16.87 4.41 11.55
C THR A 318 17.58 5.23 10.47
N SER A 319 18.75 4.79 9.97
CA SER A 319 19.54 5.52 8.98
C SER A 319 18.96 5.44 7.56
N ASP A 320 19.35 6.34 6.66
CA ASP A 320 18.95 6.32 5.23
C ASP A 320 19.39 5.06 4.46
N ARG A 321 20.31 4.26 5.02
CA ARG A 321 20.72 2.93 4.48
C ARG A 321 19.91 1.76 5.06
N ALA A 322 18.97 2.03 5.95
CA ALA A 322 18.09 1.00 6.50
C ALA A 322 17.12 0.52 5.41
N LYS A 323 16.71 -0.74 5.52
CA LYS A 323 15.96 -1.42 4.48
C LYS A 323 14.58 -1.81 4.97
N CYS A 324 13.55 -1.63 4.15
CA CYS A 324 12.24 -2.21 4.38
C CYS A 324 12.30 -3.72 4.10
N ASN A 325 12.86 -4.49 5.04
CA ASN A 325 13.20 -5.89 4.76
C ASN A 325 13.03 -6.85 5.95
N GLN A 326 12.58 -6.39 7.10
CA GLN A 326 12.26 -7.24 8.25
C GLN A 326 10.79 -7.63 8.20
N LEU A 327 10.48 -8.90 7.95
CA LEU A 327 9.11 -9.42 7.85
C LEU A 327 8.64 -10.02 9.17
N GLN A 328 7.36 -9.79 9.48
CA GLN A 328 6.62 -10.44 10.57
C GLN A 328 5.23 -10.82 10.07
N GLN A 329 4.88 -12.10 10.15
CA GLN A 329 3.49 -12.53 9.97
C GLN A 329 2.68 -12.27 11.24
N LEU A 330 1.46 -11.74 11.10
CA LEU A 330 0.51 -11.51 12.19
C LEU A 330 -0.82 -12.25 11.96
N ASP A 331 -1.48 -12.65 13.04
CA ASP A 331 -2.87 -13.12 13.05
C ASP A 331 -3.80 -12.00 13.50
N LEU A 332 -4.76 -11.61 12.65
CA LEU A 332 -5.63 -10.45 12.91
C LEU A 332 -6.62 -10.66 14.07
N LYS A 333 -6.96 -11.91 14.40
CA LYS A 333 -7.94 -12.26 15.44
C LYS A 333 -7.34 -12.25 16.84
N THR A 334 -6.03 -12.47 16.95
CA THR A 334 -5.33 -12.71 18.22
C THR A 334 -4.13 -11.81 18.47
N GLY A 335 -3.69 -11.03 17.47
CA GLY A 335 -2.46 -10.24 17.55
C GLY A 335 -1.18 -11.08 17.54
N ALA A 336 -1.31 -12.41 17.39
CA ALA A 336 -0.19 -13.33 17.54
C ALA A 336 0.87 -13.10 16.45
N LYS A 337 2.10 -12.79 16.89
CA LYS A 337 3.30 -12.80 16.06
C LYS A 337 3.64 -14.25 15.69
N GLY A 338 3.52 -14.56 14.40
CA GLY A 338 4.00 -15.81 13.82
C GLY A 338 5.47 -15.71 13.42
N TRP A 339 5.81 -16.32 12.28
CA TRP A 339 7.18 -16.35 11.78
C TRP A 339 7.73 -14.95 11.44
N THR A 340 9.05 -14.81 11.55
CA THR A 340 9.83 -13.65 11.14
C THR A 340 10.79 -14.02 10.01
N GLY A 341 11.07 -13.10 9.09
CA GLY A 341 12.00 -13.32 7.99
C GLY A 341 12.78 -12.07 7.62
N VAL A 342 13.91 -12.23 6.92
CA VAL A 342 14.69 -11.11 6.39
C VAL A 342 14.77 -11.23 4.87
N VAL A 343 14.34 -10.19 4.17
CA VAL A 343 14.42 -10.09 2.71
C VAL A 343 15.83 -9.63 2.35
N ALA A 344 16.58 -10.48 1.65
CA ALA A 344 17.87 -10.10 1.07
C ALA A 344 17.68 -9.19 -0.14
N ASP A 345 18.73 -8.40 -0.46
CA ASP A 345 18.89 -7.86 -1.82
C ASP A 345 19.02 -9.01 -2.82
N GLY A 346 18.75 -8.74 -4.10
CA GLY A 346 19.03 -9.65 -5.20
C GLY A 346 20.38 -9.37 -5.84
N ALA A 347 20.36 -9.18 -7.16
CA ALA A 347 21.53 -8.80 -7.96
C ALA A 347 21.90 -7.32 -7.76
N LEU A 348 22.96 -6.87 -8.45
CA LEU A 348 23.30 -5.45 -8.53
C LEU A 348 22.07 -4.64 -9.02
N PHE A 349 21.77 -3.54 -8.32
CA PHE A 349 20.57 -2.69 -8.49
C PHE A 349 19.21 -3.30 -8.07
N ASP A 350 19.14 -4.54 -7.57
CA ASP A 350 17.92 -5.13 -7.01
C ASP A 350 17.89 -5.05 -5.49
N SER A 351 17.39 -3.94 -4.95
CA SER A 351 17.49 -3.62 -3.52
C SER A 351 16.21 -3.93 -2.73
N ALA A 352 16.38 -4.30 -1.45
CA ALA A 352 15.30 -4.35 -0.46
C ALA A 352 15.17 -3.04 0.36
N ILE A 353 15.67 -1.88 -0.12
CA ILE A 353 15.48 -0.58 0.53
C ILE A 353 13.99 -0.25 0.68
N THR A 354 13.19 -0.46 -0.37
CA THR A 354 11.73 -0.46 -0.34
C THR A 354 11.22 -1.76 -0.98
N ILE A 355 10.08 -2.27 -0.51
CA ILE A 355 9.45 -3.49 -1.04
C ILE A 355 7.94 -3.32 -1.19
N GLU A 356 7.36 -4.01 -2.16
CA GLU A 356 5.91 -4.20 -2.31
C GLU A 356 5.53 -5.55 -1.69
N LEU A 357 4.44 -5.61 -0.94
CA LEU A 357 3.90 -6.85 -0.37
C LEU A 357 2.53 -7.15 -0.97
N SER A 358 2.35 -8.32 -1.58
CA SER A 358 1.04 -8.77 -2.06
C SER A 358 0.79 -10.24 -1.71
N VAL A 359 -0.48 -10.62 -1.60
CA VAL A 359 -0.91 -11.97 -1.17
C VAL A 359 -1.85 -12.56 -2.20
N THR A 360 -1.63 -13.82 -2.58
CA THR A 360 -2.51 -14.60 -3.44
C THR A 360 -2.69 -15.99 -2.83
N GLY A 361 -3.89 -16.30 -2.33
CA GLY A 361 -4.14 -17.53 -1.58
C GLY A 361 -3.28 -17.61 -0.31
N ASN A 362 -2.33 -18.56 -0.27
CA ASN A 362 -1.35 -18.71 0.82
C ASN A 362 0.07 -18.26 0.43
N THR A 363 0.24 -17.56 -0.69
CA THR A 363 1.54 -17.06 -1.18
C THR A 363 1.67 -15.58 -0.89
N LEU A 364 2.68 -15.20 -0.11
CA LEU A 364 3.21 -13.84 -0.02
C LEU A 364 4.16 -13.64 -1.20
N MET A 365 3.94 -12.62 -2.00
CA MET A 365 4.93 -12.13 -2.94
C MET A 365 5.57 -10.86 -2.39
N VAL A 366 6.91 -10.85 -2.32
CA VAL A 366 7.70 -9.68 -1.93
C VAL A 366 8.39 -9.13 -3.16
N GLY A 367 7.91 -7.99 -3.66
CA GLY A 367 8.54 -7.25 -4.75
C GLY A 367 9.72 -6.42 -4.27
N ARG A 368 10.81 -6.42 -5.04
CA ARG A 368 11.97 -5.52 -4.95
C ARG A 368 12.09 -4.70 -6.24
N SER A 369 13.10 -3.85 -6.35
CA SER A 369 13.32 -2.99 -7.52
C SER A 369 13.41 -3.71 -8.88
N GLN A 370 13.92 -4.95 -8.94
CA GLN A 370 14.15 -5.69 -10.20
C GLN A 370 13.85 -7.20 -10.10
N SER A 371 13.22 -7.66 -9.02
CA SER A 371 12.76 -9.04 -8.84
C SER A 371 11.66 -9.14 -7.79
N GLY A 372 11.20 -10.35 -7.49
CA GLY A 372 10.58 -10.62 -6.20
C GLY A 372 10.83 -12.04 -5.70
N THR A 373 10.57 -12.27 -4.42
CA THR A 373 10.67 -13.58 -3.77
C THR A 373 9.34 -13.96 -3.16
N ALA A 374 8.87 -15.18 -3.44
CA ALA A 374 7.65 -15.72 -2.89
C ALA A 374 7.91 -16.54 -1.62
N TYR A 375 7.01 -16.44 -0.64
CA TYR A 375 7.03 -17.16 0.62
C TYR A 375 5.65 -17.73 0.94
N ASP A 376 5.61 -18.86 1.63
CA ASP A 376 4.36 -19.39 2.17
C ASP A 376 3.93 -18.56 3.40
N VAL A 377 2.73 -17.98 3.36
CA VAL A 377 2.25 -17.03 4.39
C VAL A 377 2.16 -17.66 5.78
N ARG A 378 1.96 -18.98 5.89
CA ARG A 378 1.79 -19.66 7.19
C ARG A 378 3.12 -20.05 7.83
N THR A 379 4.14 -20.34 7.03
CA THR A 379 5.40 -20.95 7.49
C THR A 379 6.63 -20.07 7.30
N GLY A 380 6.54 -18.99 6.52
CA GLY A 380 7.69 -18.16 6.15
C GLY A 380 8.68 -18.86 5.22
N LYS A 381 8.37 -20.07 4.77
CA LYS A 381 9.23 -20.84 3.88
C LYS A 381 9.26 -20.17 2.51
N LYS A 382 10.45 -19.75 2.06
CA LYS A 382 10.69 -19.32 0.68
C LYS A 382 10.28 -20.42 -0.30
N MET A 383 9.51 -20.05 -1.31
CA MET A 383 8.94 -20.95 -2.33
C MET A 383 9.72 -20.86 -3.65
N TRP A 384 9.86 -19.66 -4.20
CA TRP A 384 10.49 -19.39 -5.50
C TRP A 384 10.91 -17.91 -5.62
N ASP A 385 11.71 -17.58 -6.64
CA ASP A 385 12.05 -16.20 -7.01
C ASP A 385 11.57 -15.90 -8.43
N LYS A 386 11.15 -14.66 -8.69
CA LYS A 386 10.87 -14.12 -10.03
C LYS A 386 11.92 -13.06 -10.30
N THR A 387 13.02 -13.48 -10.92
CA THR A 387 14.20 -12.68 -11.27
C THR A 387 14.11 -12.12 -12.69
N LYS A 388 15.16 -11.41 -13.13
CA LYS A 388 15.40 -11.11 -14.55
C LYS A 388 15.24 -12.37 -15.42
N TYR A 389 14.64 -12.20 -16.59
CA TYR A 389 14.49 -13.23 -17.64
C TYR A 389 14.65 -12.63 -19.04
N GLY A 390 14.80 -13.49 -20.05
CA GLY A 390 15.20 -13.08 -21.40
C GLY A 390 16.50 -12.28 -21.42
N ASP A 391 16.73 -11.51 -22.47
CA ASP A 391 17.94 -10.68 -22.59
C ASP A 391 17.92 -9.49 -21.61
N ALA A 392 16.75 -8.91 -21.35
CA ALA A 392 16.61 -7.61 -20.66
C ALA A 392 15.28 -7.37 -19.91
N CYS A 393 14.49 -8.40 -19.55
CA CYS A 393 13.24 -8.22 -18.79
C CYS A 393 13.47 -8.29 -17.28
N PHE A 394 13.14 -7.23 -16.56
CA PHE A 394 13.24 -7.12 -15.11
C PHE A 394 11.85 -6.96 -14.47
N PRO A 395 11.39 -7.90 -13.62
CA PRO A 395 10.16 -7.74 -12.84
C PRO A 395 10.23 -6.49 -11.94
N THR A 396 9.27 -5.57 -12.07
CA THR A 396 9.27 -4.27 -11.38
C THR A 396 8.10 -4.06 -10.41
N ALA A 397 7.04 -4.88 -10.47
CA ALA A 397 5.90 -4.80 -9.55
C ALA A 397 5.00 -6.07 -9.54
N PHE A 398 4.20 -6.23 -8.49
CA PHE A 398 3.38 -7.43 -8.22
C PHE A 398 2.03 -7.15 -7.53
N ALA A 399 0.91 -7.33 -8.23
CA ALA A 399 -0.44 -7.28 -7.64
C ALA A 399 -0.94 -8.67 -7.22
N GLY A 400 -1.62 -8.73 -6.07
CA GLY A 400 -2.20 -9.96 -5.51
C GLY A 400 -3.72 -9.86 -5.30
N GLY A 401 -4.32 -10.97 -4.87
CA GLY A 401 -5.76 -11.13 -4.63
C GLY A 401 -6.24 -12.48 -5.16
N GLY A 402 -7.23 -12.49 -6.04
CA GLY A 402 -7.66 -13.71 -6.77
C GLY A 402 -6.63 -14.24 -7.76
N LYS A 403 -5.69 -13.39 -8.20
CA LYS A 403 -4.57 -13.72 -9.09
C LYS A 403 -3.27 -13.17 -8.52
N LEU A 404 -2.14 -13.73 -8.96
CA LEU A 404 -0.82 -13.13 -8.80
C LEU A 404 -0.37 -12.58 -10.15
N ILE A 405 -0.31 -11.27 -10.26
CA ILE A 405 0.06 -10.54 -11.47
C ILE A 405 1.44 -9.93 -11.27
N SER A 406 2.32 -10.09 -12.26
CA SER A 406 3.63 -9.44 -12.31
C SER A 406 3.69 -8.51 -13.52
N VAL A 407 4.30 -7.34 -13.34
CA VAL A 407 4.77 -6.51 -14.46
C VAL A 407 6.29 -6.54 -14.47
N ALA A 408 6.85 -6.68 -15.66
CA ALA A 408 8.28 -6.54 -15.92
C ALA A 408 8.51 -5.46 -16.98
N SER A 409 9.60 -4.72 -16.85
CA SER A 409 10.06 -3.76 -17.86
C SER A 409 11.25 -4.35 -18.61
N CYS A 410 11.19 -4.31 -19.93
CA CYS A 410 12.00 -5.10 -20.84
C CYS A 410 12.72 -4.24 -21.86
N ASP A 411 14.01 -4.50 -22.09
CA ASP A 411 14.88 -3.75 -23.03
C ASP A 411 14.86 -2.24 -22.76
N ALA A 412 14.92 -1.85 -21.48
CA ALA A 412 14.89 -0.46 -21.03
C ALA A 412 16.05 0.35 -21.65
N THR A 413 15.75 1.52 -22.20
CA THR A 413 16.61 2.37 -23.06
C THR A 413 16.99 1.75 -24.43
N GLY A 414 16.56 0.52 -24.71
CA GLY A 414 16.84 -0.23 -25.92
C GLY A 414 15.86 0.04 -27.07
N ALA A 415 16.15 -0.54 -28.23
CA ALA A 415 15.32 -0.38 -29.42
C ALA A 415 13.91 -0.95 -29.21
N ASN A 416 13.79 -2.09 -28.51
CA ASN A 416 12.57 -2.86 -28.32
C ASN A 416 11.89 -2.61 -26.97
N GLU A 417 12.22 -1.53 -26.26
CA GLU A 417 11.66 -1.19 -24.94
C GLU A 417 10.14 -1.40 -24.83
N HIS A 418 9.70 -2.12 -23.79
CA HIS A 418 8.29 -2.43 -23.50
C HIS A 418 8.09 -2.87 -22.05
N ASP A 419 6.85 -2.85 -21.56
CA ASP A 419 6.44 -3.71 -20.43
C ASP A 419 5.91 -5.06 -20.92
N GLU A 420 6.04 -6.08 -20.07
CA GLU A 420 5.28 -7.33 -20.10
C GLU A 420 4.43 -7.48 -18.83
N LEU A 421 3.17 -7.85 -19.01
CA LEU A 421 2.24 -8.23 -17.96
C LEU A 421 2.08 -9.76 -17.95
N GLN A 422 2.17 -10.39 -16.78
CA GLN A 422 2.14 -11.85 -16.64
C GLN A 422 1.27 -12.30 -15.46
N GLU A 423 0.34 -13.24 -15.67
CA GLU A 423 -0.23 -14.02 -14.55
C GLU A 423 0.73 -15.14 -14.18
N LEU A 424 1.10 -15.20 -12.91
CA LEU A 424 1.93 -16.26 -12.35
C LEU A 424 1.06 -17.30 -11.65
N ASP A 425 1.50 -18.56 -11.68
CA ASP A 425 1.05 -19.57 -10.74
C ASP A 425 1.64 -19.26 -9.36
N PRO A 426 0.84 -18.92 -8.33
CA PRO A 426 1.36 -18.47 -7.04
C PRO A 426 2.12 -19.58 -6.31
N ALA A 427 1.76 -20.85 -6.52
CA ALA A 427 2.44 -21.97 -5.88
C ALA A 427 3.86 -22.22 -6.44
N THR A 428 4.11 -21.93 -7.73
CA THR A 428 5.35 -22.34 -8.42
C THR A 428 6.09 -21.23 -9.18
N GLY A 429 5.57 -20.01 -9.23
CA GLY A 429 6.17 -18.87 -9.95
C GLY A 429 6.14 -18.99 -11.47
N ARG A 430 5.56 -20.08 -12.01
CA ARG A 430 5.49 -20.34 -13.45
C ARG A 430 4.54 -19.36 -14.11
N VAL A 431 4.99 -18.74 -15.20
CA VAL A 431 4.18 -17.87 -16.06
C VAL A 431 3.08 -18.70 -16.70
N LYS A 432 1.81 -18.31 -16.52
CA LYS A 432 0.66 -18.94 -17.19
C LYS A 432 0.43 -18.35 -18.58
N TRP A 433 0.63 -17.04 -18.70
CA TRP A 433 0.52 -16.27 -19.94
C TRP A 433 1.32 -14.98 -19.83
N THR A 434 1.60 -14.35 -20.98
CA THR A 434 2.28 -13.04 -21.08
C THR A 434 1.54 -12.16 -22.08
N GLN A 435 1.22 -10.93 -21.70
CA GLN A 435 0.82 -9.86 -22.62
C GLN A 435 1.96 -8.83 -22.69
N LYS A 436 2.60 -8.76 -23.85
CA LYS A 436 3.52 -7.68 -24.20
C LYS A 436 2.75 -6.40 -24.53
N PHE A 437 3.23 -5.26 -24.07
CA PHE A 437 2.74 -3.93 -24.46
C PHE A 437 3.58 -3.36 -25.62
N ASP A 438 2.99 -2.43 -26.38
CA ASP A 438 3.71 -1.68 -27.41
C ASP A 438 4.70 -0.67 -26.78
N LYS A 439 5.74 -0.30 -27.53
CA LYS A 439 6.78 0.61 -27.02
C LYS A 439 6.22 1.95 -26.52
N GLY A 440 6.75 2.39 -25.38
CA GLY A 440 6.35 3.60 -24.66
C GLY A 440 5.09 3.44 -23.80
N TRP A 441 4.36 2.32 -23.88
CA TRP A 441 3.29 2.04 -22.94
C TRP A 441 3.85 1.50 -21.62
N THR A 442 3.36 2.09 -20.53
CA THR A 442 3.76 1.85 -19.15
C THR A 442 2.53 1.40 -18.37
N VAL A 443 2.52 0.17 -17.84
CA VAL A 443 1.44 -0.31 -16.96
C VAL A 443 1.46 0.49 -15.64
N GLY A 444 0.38 1.20 -15.34
CA GLY A 444 0.28 2.06 -14.15
C GLY A 444 -0.24 1.32 -12.93
N ARG A 445 -1.46 0.77 -13.02
CA ARG A 445 -2.21 0.17 -11.89
C ARG A 445 -3.07 -1.02 -12.35
N THR A 446 -3.42 -1.89 -11.43
CA THR A 446 -4.53 -2.85 -11.56
C THR A 446 -5.76 -2.31 -10.83
N TYR A 447 -6.81 -1.89 -11.56
CA TYR A 447 -8.09 -1.48 -10.95
C TYR A 447 -8.94 -2.68 -10.52
N SER A 448 -8.65 -3.88 -11.03
CA SER A 448 -8.97 -5.14 -10.38
C SER A 448 -7.99 -6.22 -10.83
N VAL A 449 -7.76 -7.23 -9.99
CA VAL A 449 -7.01 -8.44 -10.36
C VAL A 449 -7.92 -9.60 -10.76
N ASP A 450 -9.21 -9.58 -10.41
CA ASP A 450 -10.17 -10.61 -10.83
C ASP A 450 -11.61 -10.02 -10.89
N PRO A 451 -12.20 -9.83 -12.09
CA PRO A 451 -11.54 -9.93 -13.40
C PRO A 451 -10.39 -8.93 -13.53
N LEU A 452 -9.32 -9.32 -14.25
CA LEU A 452 -8.15 -8.47 -14.41
C LEU A 452 -8.45 -7.25 -15.29
N VAL A 453 -8.22 -6.06 -14.73
CA VAL A 453 -8.37 -4.75 -15.39
C VAL A 453 -7.16 -3.88 -15.05
N VAL A 454 -6.51 -3.33 -16.08
CA VAL A 454 -5.21 -2.65 -15.98
C VAL A 454 -5.30 -1.25 -16.59
N TYR A 455 -4.87 -0.25 -15.83
CA TYR A 455 -4.60 1.10 -16.31
C TYR A 455 -3.15 1.20 -16.80
N SER A 456 -2.93 1.88 -17.92
CA SER A 456 -1.62 2.09 -18.54
C SER A 456 -1.54 3.45 -19.22
N THR A 457 -0.33 4.00 -19.36
CA THR A 457 -0.08 5.32 -19.98
C THR A 457 1.04 5.28 -21.00
N ASN A 458 1.03 6.23 -21.93
CA ASN A 458 2.08 6.45 -22.92
C ASN A 458 2.41 7.95 -22.96
N LYS A 459 3.54 8.32 -22.37
CA LYS A 459 3.93 9.73 -22.14
C LYS A 459 4.17 10.48 -23.46
N ASP A 460 4.88 9.86 -24.39
CA ASP A 460 5.24 10.43 -25.69
C ASP A 460 3.99 10.76 -26.55
N LYS A 461 2.90 10.03 -26.33
CA LYS A 461 1.60 10.24 -27.00
C LYS A 461 0.60 11.05 -26.17
N ASN A 462 0.95 11.42 -24.94
CA ASN A 462 0.03 11.97 -23.92
C ASN A 462 -1.30 11.18 -23.82
N ALA A 463 -1.20 9.84 -23.74
CA ALA A 463 -2.34 8.94 -23.80
C ALA A 463 -2.42 8.01 -22.59
N TRP A 464 -3.65 7.60 -22.24
CA TRP A 464 -3.92 6.54 -21.27
C TRP A 464 -4.75 5.42 -21.93
N ASN A 465 -4.86 4.28 -21.24
CA ASN A 465 -5.67 3.13 -21.66
C ASN A 465 -6.06 2.29 -20.43
N ILE A 466 -7.35 1.96 -20.32
CA ILE A 466 -7.90 1.01 -19.35
C ILE A 466 -8.30 -0.25 -20.12
N ALA A 467 -7.58 -1.34 -19.88
CA ALA A 467 -7.74 -2.60 -20.61
C ALA A 467 -8.28 -3.72 -19.71
N SER A 468 -9.23 -4.50 -20.22
CA SER A 468 -9.72 -5.74 -19.60
C SER A 468 -9.06 -6.95 -20.26
N PHE A 469 -8.95 -8.06 -19.53
CA PHE A 469 -8.16 -9.22 -19.97
C PHE A 469 -8.99 -10.50 -20.13
N LYS A 470 -8.63 -11.34 -21.09
CA LYS A 470 -9.13 -12.72 -21.23
C LYS A 470 -8.41 -13.60 -20.20
N PRO A 471 -9.01 -14.72 -19.73
CA PRO A 471 -8.33 -15.66 -18.82
C PRO A 471 -7.01 -16.26 -19.33
N ALA A 472 -6.77 -16.18 -20.65
CA ALA A 472 -5.53 -16.60 -21.32
C ALA A 472 -4.55 -15.44 -21.62
N GLY A 473 -4.72 -14.27 -20.99
CA GLY A 473 -3.77 -13.16 -21.02
C GLY A 473 -3.93 -12.13 -22.15
N GLY A 474 -4.52 -12.50 -23.28
CA GLY A 474 -4.80 -11.53 -24.34
C GLY A 474 -5.84 -10.48 -23.93
N PHE A 475 -5.71 -9.24 -24.40
CA PHE A 475 -6.73 -8.18 -24.20
C PHE A 475 -8.15 -8.68 -24.58
N ARG A 476 -9.15 -8.35 -23.75
CA ARG A 476 -10.58 -8.64 -23.97
C ARG A 476 -11.28 -7.42 -24.57
N SER A 477 -11.19 -6.27 -23.89
CA SER A 477 -11.60 -4.95 -24.39
C SER A 477 -10.65 -3.86 -23.88
N GLN A 478 -10.76 -2.67 -24.44
CA GLN A 478 -10.08 -1.44 -23.98
C GLN A 478 -11.13 -0.34 -23.94
N VAL A 479 -11.06 0.57 -22.97
CA VAL A 479 -11.96 1.73 -22.89
C VAL A 479 -11.84 2.55 -24.17
N ALA A 480 -12.99 2.80 -24.81
CA ALA A 480 -13.08 3.33 -26.17
C ALA A 480 -13.87 4.66 -26.24
N PHE A 481 -13.84 5.43 -25.16
CA PHE A 481 -14.41 6.77 -25.04
C PHE A 481 -13.50 7.62 -24.14
N ASP A 482 -13.46 8.93 -24.41
CA ASP A 482 -12.71 9.89 -23.63
C ASP A 482 -13.53 10.27 -22.38
N GLU A 483 -12.92 10.13 -21.21
CA GLU A 483 -13.48 10.48 -19.89
C GLU A 483 -12.31 10.60 -18.90
N ASP A 484 -12.34 11.61 -18.03
CA ASP A 484 -11.29 11.80 -17.02
C ASP A 484 -11.71 11.11 -15.71
N PHE A 485 -10.97 10.08 -15.31
CA PHE A 485 -11.28 9.24 -14.15
C PHE A 485 -10.34 9.54 -12.97
N ALA A 486 -10.92 9.71 -11.78
CA ALA A 486 -10.18 10.09 -10.56
C ALA A 486 -10.26 9.06 -9.41
N PRO A 487 -9.82 7.80 -9.59
CA PRO A 487 -9.65 6.88 -8.48
C PRO A 487 -8.46 7.29 -7.58
N GLU A 488 -8.62 7.18 -6.26
CA GLU A 488 -7.64 7.58 -5.25
C GLU A 488 -6.49 6.56 -5.15
N CYS A 489 -5.59 6.62 -6.12
CA CYS A 489 -4.41 5.76 -6.20
C CYS A 489 -3.22 6.32 -5.41
N GLY A 490 -2.91 5.72 -4.25
CA GLY A 490 -1.91 6.21 -3.29
C GLY A 490 -0.52 6.51 -3.87
N TRP A 491 0.12 7.56 -3.36
CA TRP A 491 1.38 8.13 -3.88
C TRP A 491 2.54 7.11 -3.95
N ALA A 492 3.23 7.05 -5.09
CA ALA A 492 4.27 6.05 -5.35
C ALA A 492 5.44 6.65 -6.16
N LEU A 493 6.42 7.25 -5.46
CA LEU A 493 7.53 7.99 -6.09
C LEU A 493 8.75 7.14 -6.49
N LEU A 494 8.97 6.00 -5.84
CA LEU A 494 10.23 5.22 -5.97
C LEU A 494 10.04 3.79 -6.50
N GLN A 495 8.82 3.25 -6.44
CA GLN A 495 8.45 1.94 -6.96
C GLN A 495 7.07 2.02 -7.61
N ARG A 496 6.87 1.18 -8.62
CA ARG A 496 5.56 0.94 -9.24
C ARG A 496 4.74 0.09 -8.25
N ASN A 497 3.79 0.70 -7.53
CA ASN A 497 2.77 -0.05 -6.80
C ASN A 497 1.59 -0.28 -7.74
N LEU A 498 1.28 -1.54 -8.06
CA LEU A 498 0.17 -1.85 -8.96
C LEU A 498 -1.20 -1.75 -8.26
N SER A 499 -1.22 -1.91 -6.95
CA SER A 499 -2.43 -1.93 -6.11
C SER A 499 -2.67 -0.57 -5.41
N GLY A 500 -3.59 -0.54 -4.46
CA GLY A 500 -3.86 0.63 -3.62
C GLY A 500 -4.50 1.79 -4.39
N CYS A 501 -5.62 1.52 -5.05
CA CYS A 501 -6.51 2.54 -5.62
C CYS A 501 -7.89 2.44 -4.96
N GLU A 502 -8.22 3.41 -4.12
CA GLU A 502 -9.58 3.63 -3.64
C GLU A 502 -10.44 4.24 -4.75
N GLY A 503 -11.77 4.21 -4.60
CA GLY A 503 -12.69 4.56 -5.68
C GLY A 503 -12.66 3.57 -6.86
N THR A 504 -12.24 2.32 -6.66
CA THR A 504 -12.28 1.27 -7.71
C THR A 504 -13.08 0.06 -7.25
N ALA A 505 -14.01 -0.41 -8.09
CA ALA A 505 -14.76 -1.63 -7.86
C ALA A 505 -15.06 -2.35 -9.17
N ALA A 506 -15.21 -3.68 -9.13
CA ALA A 506 -15.59 -4.47 -10.29
C ALA A 506 -16.53 -5.63 -9.94
N ASP A 507 -17.33 -6.05 -10.92
CA ASP A 507 -18.01 -7.34 -10.96
C ASP A 507 -17.52 -8.16 -12.17
N ALA A 508 -18.09 -9.35 -12.41
CA ALA A 508 -17.68 -10.26 -13.48
C ALA A 508 -17.79 -9.67 -14.92
N GLY A 509 -18.54 -8.59 -15.12
CA GLY A 509 -18.76 -7.93 -16.41
C GLY A 509 -18.60 -6.41 -16.40
N THR A 510 -18.32 -5.78 -15.26
CA THR A 510 -18.35 -4.32 -15.11
C THR A 510 -17.19 -3.81 -14.25
N LEU A 511 -16.56 -2.71 -14.66
CA LEU A 511 -15.72 -1.86 -13.80
C LEU A 511 -16.52 -0.60 -13.44
N TYR A 512 -16.35 -0.10 -12.22
CA TYR A 512 -16.92 1.14 -11.73
C TYR A 512 -15.79 2.11 -11.34
N LEU A 513 -15.80 3.30 -11.93
CA LEU A 513 -14.85 4.38 -11.64
C LEU A 513 -15.59 5.72 -11.43
N PRO A 514 -15.08 6.60 -10.56
CA PRO A 514 -15.53 7.99 -10.45
C PRO A 514 -14.94 8.83 -11.58
N THR A 515 -15.72 9.76 -12.13
CA THR A 515 -15.18 10.87 -12.94
C THR A 515 -14.39 11.83 -12.05
N GLU A 516 -13.49 12.60 -12.65
CA GLU A 516 -12.88 13.74 -11.99
C GLU A 516 -13.93 14.84 -11.72
N ALA A 517 -13.84 15.49 -10.56
CA ALA A 517 -14.60 16.69 -10.24
C ALA A 517 -13.72 17.61 -9.38
N THR A 518 -13.37 18.79 -9.90
CA THR A 518 -12.54 19.78 -9.16
C THR A 518 -13.32 20.46 -8.04
N THR A 519 -14.63 20.61 -8.22
CA THR A 519 -15.58 21.15 -7.24
C THR A 519 -16.97 20.59 -7.53
N GLY A 520 -17.71 20.22 -6.51
CA GLY A 520 -19.06 19.71 -6.67
C GLY A 520 -19.10 18.21 -7.01
N PRO A 521 -20.27 17.70 -7.45
CA PRO A 521 -20.53 16.27 -7.52
C PRO A 521 -20.01 15.62 -8.81
N ASN A 522 -19.30 14.50 -8.62
CA ASN A 522 -18.91 13.61 -9.71
C ASN A 522 -20.04 12.65 -10.15
N GLU A 523 -19.71 11.81 -11.14
CA GLU A 523 -20.50 10.64 -11.52
C GLU A 523 -19.69 9.35 -11.32
N ILE A 524 -20.36 8.23 -11.06
CA ILE A 524 -19.76 6.89 -11.22
C ILE A 524 -20.17 6.33 -12.58
N VAL A 525 -19.18 5.97 -13.40
CA VAL A 525 -19.37 5.37 -14.72
C VAL A 525 -19.21 3.86 -14.63
N ALA A 526 -20.16 3.11 -15.19
CA ALA A 526 -20.14 1.66 -15.29
C ALA A 526 -19.62 1.22 -16.67
N ILE A 527 -18.42 0.65 -16.71
CA ILE A 527 -17.69 0.28 -17.93
C ILE A 527 -17.83 -1.22 -18.20
N ASP A 528 -18.28 -1.59 -19.40
CA ASP A 528 -18.45 -2.97 -19.82
C ASP A 528 -17.12 -3.67 -20.12
N LEU A 529 -16.81 -4.71 -19.36
CA LEU A 529 -15.57 -5.48 -19.49
C LEU A 529 -15.56 -6.44 -20.69
N ALA A 530 -16.64 -6.55 -21.46
CA ALA A 530 -16.66 -7.29 -22.72
C ALA A 530 -16.39 -6.38 -23.95
N THR A 531 -16.75 -5.10 -23.88
CA THR A 531 -16.78 -4.20 -25.04
C THR A 531 -15.99 -2.90 -24.87
N GLY A 532 -15.66 -2.50 -23.64
CA GLY A 532 -14.92 -1.27 -23.35
C GLY A 532 -15.75 0.01 -23.46
N LYS A 533 -17.08 -0.13 -23.38
CA LYS A 533 -18.05 0.96 -23.50
C LYS A 533 -18.70 1.28 -22.17
N GLU A 534 -19.16 2.50 -22.00
CA GLU A 534 -20.11 2.84 -20.95
C GLU A 534 -21.40 2.01 -21.10
N LYS A 535 -21.90 1.51 -19.97
CA LYS A 535 -23.20 0.81 -19.83
C LYS A 535 -24.27 1.78 -19.33
N TRP A 536 -23.87 2.57 -18.34
CA TRP A 536 -24.63 3.62 -17.67
C TRP A 536 -23.65 4.44 -16.81
N ARG A 537 -24.11 5.60 -16.37
CA ARG A 537 -23.47 6.41 -15.33
C ARG A 537 -24.52 6.90 -14.34
N VAL A 538 -24.09 7.33 -13.17
CA VAL A 538 -24.96 7.88 -12.12
C VAL A 538 -24.25 9.02 -11.38
N LYS A 539 -24.90 10.19 -11.33
CA LYS A 539 -24.44 11.34 -10.53
C LYS A 539 -24.50 11.02 -9.03
N SER A 540 -23.59 11.60 -8.25
CA SER A 540 -23.71 11.65 -6.79
C SER A 540 -25.11 12.13 -6.34
N PRO A 541 -25.69 11.55 -5.27
CA PRO A 541 -26.97 11.97 -4.71
C PRO A 541 -26.89 13.23 -3.83
N THR A 542 -25.71 13.84 -3.71
CA THR A 542 -25.49 15.16 -3.10
C THR A 542 -24.78 16.06 -4.13
N ASP A 543 -24.29 17.22 -3.68
CA ASP A 543 -23.35 18.02 -4.47
C ASP A 543 -21.87 17.74 -4.12
N GLU A 544 -21.56 16.63 -3.44
CA GLU A 544 -20.19 16.16 -3.18
C GLU A 544 -19.83 14.93 -4.01
N SER A 545 -18.55 14.62 -4.13
CA SER A 545 -18.05 13.44 -4.85
C SER A 545 -18.39 12.11 -4.16
N MET A 546 -18.43 11.03 -4.94
CA MET A 546 -18.59 9.67 -4.44
C MET A 546 -17.61 8.67 -5.07
N LEU A 547 -17.18 7.71 -4.25
CA LEU A 547 -16.13 6.74 -4.55
C LEU A 547 -16.68 5.29 -4.49
N PRO A 548 -16.54 4.49 -5.56
CA PRO A 548 -16.80 3.04 -5.52
C PRO A 548 -16.00 2.33 -4.42
N LEU A 549 -16.67 1.53 -3.58
CA LEU A 549 -16.02 0.71 -2.53
C LEU A 549 -15.94 -0.78 -2.93
N LYS A 550 -17.08 -1.38 -3.30
CA LYS A 550 -17.18 -2.79 -3.74
C LYS A 550 -18.58 -3.09 -4.29
N VAL A 551 -18.74 -4.24 -4.93
CA VAL A 551 -20.06 -4.78 -5.33
C VAL A 551 -20.49 -5.86 -4.33
N GLU A 552 -21.70 -5.76 -3.78
CA GLU A 552 -22.32 -6.81 -2.95
C GLU A 552 -23.83 -6.93 -3.21
N GLY A 553 -24.36 -8.16 -3.19
CA GLY A 553 -25.82 -8.40 -3.30
C GLY A 553 -26.50 -7.92 -4.60
N GLY A 554 -25.74 -7.65 -5.67
CA GLY A 554 -26.27 -7.05 -6.92
C GLY A 554 -26.31 -5.52 -6.92
N ASN A 555 -25.66 -4.87 -5.95
CA ASN A 555 -25.51 -3.43 -5.86
C ASN A 555 -24.03 -3.05 -5.80
N LEU A 556 -23.66 -1.93 -6.43
CA LEU A 556 -22.44 -1.23 -6.11
C LEU A 556 -22.66 -0.46 -4.80
N VAL A 557 -21.74 -0.63 -3.85
CA VAL A 557 -21.64 0.23 -2.67
C VAL A 557 -20.62 1.33 -2.95
N ALA A 558 -21.00 2.58 -2.69
CA ALA A 558 -20.14 3.74 -2.80
C ALA A 558 -20.20 4.58 -1.51
N TYR A 559 -19.12 5.28 -1.21
CA TYR A 559 -19.05 6.31 -0.17
C TYR A 559 -19.17 7.68 -0.84
N VAL A 560 -20.15 8.48 -0.41
CA VAL A 560 -20.27 9.89 -0.75
C VAL A 560 -19.57 10.68 0.35
N GLU A 561 -18.68 11.58 -0.04
CA GLU A 561 -17.86 12.39 0.86
C GLU A 561 -18.68 13.39 1.70
N PRO A 562 -18.13 13.89 2.82
CA PRO A 562 -18.70 15.02 3.53
C PRO A 562 -18.52 16.32 2.72
N SER A 563 -19.38 17.29 3.00
CA SER A 563 -19.12 18.70 2.70
C SER A 563 -18.77 19.45 3.99
N TYR A 564 -18.37 20.72 3.86
CA TYR A 564 -18.15 21.62 4.98
C TYR A 564 -19.36 21.75 5.95
N ASP A 565 -20.59 21.54 5.46
CA ASP A 565 -21.83 21.70 6.23
C ASP A 565 -22.63 20.39 6.41
N ALA A 566 -22.19 19.25 5.84
CA ALA A 566 -22.99 18.03 5.81
C ALA A 566 -22.15 16.74 5.78
N ALA A 567 -22.46 15.79 6.66
CA ALA A 567 -21.71 14.53 6.78
C ALA A 567 -21.93 13.57 5.60
N GLY A 568 -20.90 12.76 5.34
CA GLY A 568 -20.88 11.79 4.25
C GLY A 568 -21.94 10.69 4.41
N LYS A 569 -22.05 9.82 3.39
CA LYS A 569 -22.97 8.68 3.46
C LYS A 569 -22.55 7.52 2.58
N VAL A 570 -22.81 6.31 3.05
CA VAL A 570 -22.67 5.09 2.24
C VAL A 570 -23.98 4.83 1.51
N VAL A 571 -23.90 4.61 0.19
CA VAL A 571 -25.04 4.40 -0.71
C VAL A 571 -24.95 3.07 -1.45
N SER A 572 -26.11 2.52 -1.79
CA SER A 572 -26.30 1.33 -2.61
C SER A 572 -26.90 1.74 -3.96
N ILE A 573 -26.21 1.38 -5.04
CA ILE A 573 -26.55 1.66 -6.43
C ILE A 573 -26.85 0.31 -7.12
N PRO A 574 -28.09 0.02 -7.52
CA PRO A 574 -28.43 -1.24 -8.20
C PRO A 574 -27.64 -1.39 -9.52
N THR A 575 -26.92 -2.50 -9.72
CA THR A 575 -26.12 -2.67 -10.95
C THR A 575 -26.94 -3.09 -12.17
N ALA A 576 -28.20 -3.48 -11.95
CA ALA A 576 -29.18 -3.88 -12.94
C ALA A 576 -30.47 -3.05 -12.83
N GLY A 577 -31.27 -3.07 -13.91
CA GLY A 577 -32.40 -2.15 -14.11
C GLY A 577 -32.03 -1.05 -15.09
N ALA A 578 -32.75 0.08 -15.02
CA ALA A 578 -32.50 1.26 -15.88
C ALA A 578 -32.41 2.58 -15.10
N ALA A 579 -32.76 2.59 -13.81
CA ALA A 579 -32.83 3.82 -13.01
C ALA A 579 -31.56 4.09 -12.18
N HIS A 580 -30.79 3.03 -11.85
CA HIS A 580 -29.52 3.05 -11.11
C HIS A 580 -29.47 3.98 -9.88
N THR A 581 -30.63 4.26 -9.27
CA THR A 581 -30.77 5.37 -8.33
C THR A 581 -30.06 5.05 -7.01
N PRO A 582 -29.15 5.93 -6.51
CA PRO A 582 -28.48 5.72 -5.24
C PRO A 582 -29.50 5.68 -4.09
N SER A 583 -29.30 4.76 -3.15
CA SER A 583 -30.14 4.60 -1.96
C SER A 583 -29.28 4.54 -0.71
N THR A 584 -29.58 5.35 0.31
CA THR A 584 -28.73 5.48 1.50
C THR A 584 -28.73 4.19 2.31
N LEU A 585 -27.56 3.55 2.43
CA LEU A 585 -27.33 2.45 3.36
C LEU A 585 -27.06 2.97 4.76
N LEU A 586 -26.26 4.04 4.88
CA LEU A 586 -25.82 4.63 6.14
C LEU A 586 -25.55 6.14 5.95
N GLN A 587 -26.30 7.01 6.62
CA GLN A 587 -26.00 8.45 6.70
C GLN A 587 -25.11 8.69 7.92
N LEU A 588 -23.98 9.36 7.77
CA LEU A 588 -23.09 9.67 8.90
C LEU A 588 -23.63 10.88 9.69
N PRO A 589 -23.33 11.03 11.00
CA PRO A 589 -23.82 12.15 11.82
C PRO A 589 -23.22 13.50 11.42
N GLU A 590 -24.04 14.55 11.46
CA GLU A 590 -23.54 15.94 11.34
C GLU A 590 -22.53 16.29 12.46
N SER A 591 -22.62 15.66 13.63
CA SER A 591 -21.65 15.78 14.73
C SER A 591 -20.25 15.23 14.42
N THR A 592 -20.04 14.60 13.26
CA THR A 592 -18.74 14.08 12.82
C THR A 592 -18.14 14.78 11.59
N VAL A 593 -18.76 15.83 11.03
CA VAL A 593 -18.27 16.53 9.81
C VAL A 593 -16.79 16.91 9.91
N ASP A 594 -16.42 17.72 10.91
CA ASP A 594 -15.03 18.19 11.10
C ASP A 594 -14.03 17.02 11.26
N LEU A 595 -14.46 15.93 11.90
CA LEU A 595 -13.64 14.74 12.10
C LEU A 595 -13.46 13.94 10.80
N GLU A 596 -14.54 13.82 10.02
CA GLU A 596 -14.61 13.12 8.74
C GLU A 596 -13.78 13.83 7.66
N ASP A 597 -14.03 15.13 7.43
CA ASP A 597 -13.29 15.99 6.48
C ASP A 597 -11.78 16.00 6.77
N SER A 598 -11.40 16.07 8.04
CA SER A 598 -9.98 16.17 8.41
C SER A 598 -9.15 14.94 8.02
N PHE A 599 -9.73 13.80 7.58
CA PHE A 599 -9.01 12.61 7.10
C PHE A 599 -8.38 12.82 5.69
N PHE A 600 -7.56 13.86 5.53
CA PHE A 600 -6.87 14.25 4.28
C PHE A 600 -6.02 13.15 3.61
N SER A 601 -5.63 12.12 4.35
CA SER A 601 -4.98 10.91 3.85
C SER A 601 -5.67 9.73 4.52
N ARG A 602 -6.60 9.10 3.81
CA ARG A 602 -7.52 8.07 4.32
C ARG A 602 -7.26 6.68 3.73
N ASP A 603 -8.02 5.72 4.27
CA ASP A 603 -8.31 4.37 3.77
C ASP A 603 -9.73 4.03 4.30
N VAL A 604 -10.68 3.70 3.42
CA VAL A 604 -12.10 3.47 3.74
C VAL A 604 -12.60 2.05 3.45
N ALA A 605 -13.45 1.50 4.32
CA ALA A 605 -14.01 0.16 4.17
C ALA A 605 -15.49 0.03 4.56
N TRP A 606 -16.22 -0.81 3.82
CA TRP A 606 -17.60 -1.21 4.13
C TRP A 606 -17.70 -2.73 4.35
N THR A 607 -18.14 -3.15 5.53
CA THR A 607 -18.46 -4.57 5.79
C THR A 607 -19.50 -4.73 6.90
N ASP A 608 -20.36 -5.75 6.75
CA ASP A 608 -21.34 -6.16 7.77
C ASP A 608 -22.23 -5.01 8.28
N GLY A 609 -22.62 -4.10 7.37
CA GLY A 609 -23.43 -2.92 7.67
C GLY A 609 -22.71 -1.78 8.38
N ARG A 610 -21.37 -1.84 8.50
CA ARG A 610 -20.52 -0.82 9.12
C ARG A 610 -19.62 -0.14 8.09
N PHE A 611 -19.42 1.16 8.28
CA PHE A 611 -18.43 1.96 7.58
C PHE A 611 -17.23 2.23 8.49
N TYR A 612 -16.03 2.19 7.92
CA TYR A 612 -14.78 2.52 8.61
C TYR A 612 -14.01 3.52 7.77
N ILE A 613 -13.43 4.52 8.43
CA ILE A 613 -12.45 5.45 7.87
C ILE A 613 -11.22 5.47 8.78
N SER A 614 -10.03 5.47 8.19
CA SER A 614 -8.77 5.48 8.95
C SER A 614 -7.71 6.34 8.27
N SER A 615 -6.79 6.92 9.05
CA SER A 615 -5.66 7.66 8.49
C SER A 615 -4.66 6.71 7.83
N THR A 616 -4.20 7.02 6.62
CA THR A 616 -3.05 6.35 5.98
C THR A 616 -1.72 7.02 6.28
N ARG A 617 -1.74 8.27 6.76
CA ARG A 617 -0.55 9.03 7.16
C ARG A 617 -0.84 9.87 8.40
N LEU A 618 0.17 9.95 9.27
CA LEU A 618 0.22 10.77 10.48
C LEU A 618 1.16 11.96 10.22
N SER A 619 0.86 13.14 10.78
CA SER A 619 1.72 14.33 10.67
C SER A 619 2.79 14.43 11.76
N GLY A 620 2.59 13.77 12.90
CA GLY A 620 3.47 13.86 14.06
C GLY A 620 3.42 15.22 14.76
N LYS A 621 2.23 15.82 14.86
CA LYS A 621 2.04 17.05 15.64
C LYS A 621 1.90 16.73 17.13
N ASP A 622 2.58 17.53 17.95
CA ASP A 622 2.55 17.41 19.42
C ASP A 622 1.39 18.20 20.08
N ASP A 623 0.56 18.92 19.31
CA ASP A 623 -0.46 19.85 19.82
C ASP A 623 -1.84 19.22 20.09
N ALA A 624 -2.13 18.07 19.49
CA ALA A 624 -3.28 17.21 19.81
C ALA A 624 -2.99 15.76 19.44
N LYS A 625 -3.61 14.79 20.13
CA LYS A 625 -3.56 13.38 19.69
C LYS A 625 -4.19 13.27 18.29
N GLU A 626 -3.42 12.82 17.32
CA GLU A 626 -3.90 12.65 15.95
C GLU A 626 -4.95 11.54 15.86
N LYS A 627 -5.81 11.59 14.84
CA LYS A 627 -6.79 10.54 14.56
C LYS A 627 -6.19 9.34 13.86
N LEU A 628 -6.67 8.14 14.21
CA LEU A 628 -6.25 6.88 13.59
C LEU A 628 -7.39 6.19 12.85
N MET A 629 -8.52 5.95 13.52
CA MET A 629 -9.59 5.11 12.98
C MET A 629 -10.95 5.43 13.61
N LEU A 630 -12.00 5.40 12.81
CA LEU A 630 -13.37 5.74 13.19
C LEU A 630 -14.33 4.71 12.56
N ALA A 631 -15.31 4.25 13.32
CA ALA A 631 -16.26 3.22 12.91
C ALA A 631 -17.70 3.65 13.12
N TYR A 632 -18.55 3.39 12.13
CA TYR A 632 -19.97 3.77 12.12
C TYR A 632 -20.88 2.56 11.87
N GLY A 633 -22.09 2.59 12.43
CA GLY A 633 -23.12 1.54 12.28
C GLY A 633 -24.53 2.07 12.56
N LYS A 634 -25.53 1.20 12.73
CA LYS A 634 -26.93 1.60 12.96
C LYS A 634 -27.31 1.60 14.44
#